data_AF-A0A078FW27-F1
#
_entry.id   AF-A0A078FW27-F1
#
_cell.length_a   1.000
_cell.length_b   1.000
_cell.length_c   1.000
_cell.angle_alpha   90.00
_cell.angle_beta   90.00
_cell.angle_gamma   90.00
#
_symmetry.space_group_name_H-M   'P 1'
#
loop_
_entity.id
_entity.type
_entity.pdbx_description
1 polymer ?
#
loop_
_entity_poly.entity_id
_entity_poly.type
_entity_poly.pdbx_seq_one_letter_code
_entity_poly.pdbx_strand_id
1 'polypeptide(L)'
;MSMRPRPSPATAHAPSQEVYNIIPIHDFLTEHPSLRYPEVRAAAAALKVVGDLAKPPFVDFTPRMDLMDWLGLLFGFQLDNVRNQRENLVLHLANSQMRLQPPPLHPDGLDPTVLRRFRKKLLRNYTNWCSFLGVRCHVTSPAHSRHQTNVVLNLRRELLYVALYLLIWGESANLRFMPECICYIFHHMAMELNKVLGGEFDDMTGMPYWPSFSGDCAYLKSVVMPIYRTVKTEVESSNNGTKPHSAWRNYDDINEYFWRKRALKSLKWPLDCTSNFFDTTPKSSRVGKTGFVEQRSFWNVFRSFDRLWILLLLYLQAAIIVATSRVQYPWQDQDVEVALLTVFITWAGLRLLQSVLDASTQYSLVGRETFWLFVRLILKVLVAVTWTVLFSVFYARIWSQKNKDGRWSQAANDRIIVFLKVVFVYVIPEMLALVLFIVPCIRNWVEELNLGIVYFFTWWFYSKSFVGRGLREGLVDNVKYSIFWIVVLATKFIFSYFLQIRPLIKPTRALLNLKNAPYNWHEFFGSTHRIAVVMLWLPVILVYLMDLQIWYSIYSSLVGATIGLFSHLGEIRNIDQLRLRFQFFSSAMQFNLKPEERLLGPKATVLKKARDAIHRLKLRYGIGQPFNKIESSQVEATWFALLWNEIILTFREEDLISDREVELLELPPNCWNIQVIRWPCFLLCNELLLALSQANELCDAPDRWLWSKICSSEYRRCAVIEAFDSIKFVIRKIVKNGTEEESIVNRLLNEIDENVESRKVTEVYKLTVLLRIHEKLISLLERLMDPDKKVFRIVNILQALYELCAWEFPRIRRSTQQLRQLGLAPVSLNADTELLFVNAINLPPPGDVVFYRQIRRVHTILTSRDPMHNVPKNLEARERLAFFSNSLFMNMPQAPSVEKMLAFSVLTPYYDEEVMYRQEMLRAENEDGISTLFYLQKIYEDEWVNFVERMRREGVENENDIWSQKVRDLRLWASYRGQTLSRTVRGMMYYYSALKKLAFLDSASEMDISMGTQIAPEPPRSYYTSDGGDNTLQPTASQEISRMVSGISHLYKGSESGSAMMKFTYVVACQVYGQHKAKGDHRAEEILFLMKNLSNQTARPLEAW
;
A
#
# COMPACT_ATOMS: atom_id res chain seq x y z
N MET A 1 -2.60 -77.38 16.78
CA MET A 1 -2.85 -76.00 17.24
C MET A 1 -3.25 -75.17 16.04
N SER A 2 -4.37 -74.46 16.18
CA SER A 2 -5.22 -73.85 15.14
C SER A 2 -4.48 -72.97 14.13
N MET A 3 -4.63 -73.31 12.84
CA MET A 3 -4.40 -72.40 11.71
C MET A 3 -5.49 -71.33 11.71
N ARG A 4 -5.10 -70.06 11.74
CA ARG A 4 -5.96 -68.91 11.38
C ARG A 4 -5.49 -68.32 10.04
N PRO A 5 -6.41 -67.80 9.21
CA PRO A 5 -6.15 -67.53 7.80
C PRO A 5 -5.46 -66.18 7.58
N ARG A 6 -4.71 -66.08 6.46
CA ARG A 6 -4.09 -64.85 5.94
C ARG A 6 -5.17 -63.78 5.66
N PRO A 7 -4.92 -62.50 6.00
CA PRO A 7 -5.77 -61.42 5.52
C PRO A 7 -5.55 -61.21 4.01
N SER A 8 -6.64 -60.95 3.30
CA SER A 8 -6.72 -60.61 1.88
C SER A 8 -5.91 -59.34 1.55
N PRO A 9 -5.36 -59.22 0.32
CA PRO A 9 -4.64 -58.02 -0.08
C PRO A 9 -5.62 -56.84 -0.16
N ALA A 10 -5.26 -55.76 0.54
CA ALA A 10 -5.98 -54.50 0.48
C ALA A 10 -6.15 -54.06 -0.97
N THR A 11 -7.38 -53.73 -1.34
CA THR A 11 -7.76 -52.99 -2.53
C THR A 11 -6.77 -51.85 -2.77
N ALA A 12 -6.16 -51.82 -3.96
CA ALA A 12 -5.33 -50.72 -4.41
C ALA A 12 -6.12 -49.41 -4.25
N HIS A 13 -5.71 -48.59 -3.28
CA HIS A 13 -6.16 -47.20 -3.23
C HIS A 13 -5.81 -46.55 -4.57
N ALA A 14 -6.79 -45.88 -5.18
CA ALA A 14 -6.54 -44.96 -6.29
C ALA A 14 -5.33 -44.08 -5.96
N PRO A 15 -4.45 -43.75 -6.92
CA PRO A 15 -3.28 -42.93 -6.65
C PRO A 15 -3.75 -41.65 -5.97
N SER A 16 -3.38 -41.47 -4.71
CA SER A 16 -3.66 -40.26 -3.95
C SER A 16 -3.15 -39.08 -4.78
N GLN A 17 -4.02 -38.15 -5.16
CA GLN A 17 -3.60 -36.87 -5.76
C GLN A 17 -2.49 -36.29 -4.89
N GLU A 18 -1.30 -36.09 -5.46
CA GLU A 18 -0.18 -35.50 -4.73
C GLU A 18 -0.59 -34.10 -4.27
N VAL A 19 -0.50 -33.86 -2.96
CA VAL A 19 -0.91 -32.61 -2.33
C VAL A 19 0.09 -31.52 -2.73
N TYR A 20 -0.42 -30.44 -3.33
CA TYR A 20 0.34 -29.23 -3.68
C TYR A 20 -0.16 -28.04 -2.88
N ASN A 21 0.71 -27.06 -2.58
CA ASN A 21 0.34 -25.90 -1.76
C ASN A 21 -0.30 -24.76 -2.55
N ILE A 22 0.35 -24.33 -3.64
CA ILE A 22 -0.01 -23.17 -4.46
C ILE A 22 -0.18 -23.60 -5.92
N ILE A 23 0.76 -24.40 -6.46
CA ILE A 23 0.71 -24.86 -7.86
C ILE A 23 1.04 -26.35 -7.98
N PRO A 24 0.23 -27.13 -8.74
CA PRO A 24 0.50 -28.56 -8.96
C PRO A 24 1.64 -28.73 -9.97
N ILE A 25 2.89 -28.73 -9.50
CA ILE A 25 4.08 -28.89 -10.35
C ILE A 25 4.33 -30.36 -10.70
N HIS A 26 3.78 -31.28 -9.90
CA HIS A 26 4.04 -32.71 -9.98
C HIS A 26 3.11 -33.45 -10.95
N ASP A 27 1.90 -32.93 -11.15
CA ASP A 27 0.89 -33.51 -12.03
C ASP A 27 0.48 -32.50 -13.12
N PHE A 28 1.07 -32.66 -14.31
CA PHE A 28 0.75 -31.85 -15.49
C PHE A 28 -0.61 -32.24 -16.11
N LEU A 29 -1.24 -33.33 -15.64
CA LEU A 29 -2.57 -33.77 -16.07
C LEU A 29 -3.68 -33.13 -15.24
N THR A 30 -3.36 -32.48 -14.12
CA THR A 30 -4.35 -31.73 -13.35
C THR A 30 -4.77 -30.46 -14.11
N GLU A 31 -6.08 -30.25 -14.32
CA GLU A 31 -6.63 -29.05 -14.95
C GLU A 31 -6.52 -27.81 -14.04
N HIS A 32 -5.29 -27.35 -13.76
CA HIS A 32 -5.05 -26.18 -12.91
C HIS A 32 -4.76 -24.93 -13.74
N PRO A 33 -5.43 -23.77 -13.47
CA PRO A 33 -5.27 -22.54 -14.26
C PRO A 33 -3.82 -22.03 -14.38
N SER A 34 -2.98 -22.29 -13.37
CA SER A 34 -1.57 -21.84 -13.37
C SER A 34 -0.68 -22.60 -14.36
N LEU A 35 -1.04 -23.83 -14.75
CA LEU A 35 -0.27 -24.64 -15.70
C LEU A 35 -0.51 -24.22 -17.16
N ARG A 36 -1.51 -23.37 -17.42
CA ARG A 36 -1.77 -22.77 -18.74
C ARG A 36 -0.66 -21.80 -19.16
N TYR A 37 0.10 -21.24 -18.21
CA TYR A 37 1.16 -20.29 -18.51
C TYR A 37 2.47 -21.01 -18.92
N PRO A 38 3.03 -20.70 -20.09
CA PRO A 38 4.24 -21.35 -20.58
C PRO A 38 5.44 -21.10 -19.67
N GLU A 39 5.52 -19.96 -18.97
CA GLU A 39 6.61 -19.63 -18.06
C GLU A 39 6.66 -20.54 -16.82
N VAL A 40 5.50 -20.97 -16.33
CA VAL A 40 5.41 -21.92 -15.21
C VAL A 40 5.91 -23.30 -15.65
N ARG A 41 5.50 -23.74 -16.84
CA ARG A 41 5.98 -25.00 -17.43
C ARG A 41 7.49 -24.95 -17.72
N ALA A 42 7.99 -23.82 -18.21
CA ALA A 42 9.40 -23.59 -18.48
C ALA A 42 10.27 -23.69 -17.22
N ALA A 43 9.84 -23.03 -16.13
CA ALA A 43 10.54 -23.08 -14.85
C ALA A 43 10.50 -24.49 -14.23
N ALA A 44 9.35 -25.18 -14.29
CA ALA A 44 9.22 -26.56 -13.82
C ALA A 44 10.08 -27.53 -14.65
N ALA A 45 10.11 -27.39 -15.97
CA ALA A 45 10.95 -28.19 -16.86
C ALA A 45 12.44 -27.99 -16.58
N ALA A 46 12.87 -26.75 -16.28
CA ALA A 46 14.26 -26.45 -15.94
C ALA A 46 14.74 -27.17 -14.67
N LEU A 47 13.86 -27.44 -13.70
CA LEU A 47 14.20 -28.20 -12.49
C LEU A 47 14.38 -29.70 -12.74
N LYS A 48 13.73 -30.27 -13.76
CA LYS A 48 13.84 -31.69 -14.12
C LYS A 48 15.16 -32.05 -14.81
N VAL A 49 15.97 -31.06 -15.19
CA VAL A 49 17.26 -31.27 -15.88
C VAL A 49 18.36 -31.67 -14.87
N VAL A 50 18.27 -32.90 -14.36
CA VAL A 50 19.26 -33.47 -13.42
C VAL A 50 20.54 -33.86 -14.17
N GLY A 51 20.43 -34.51 -15.33
CA GLY A 51 21.57 -34.89 -16.18
C GLY A 51 22.52 -35.86 -15.49
N ASP A 52 23.84 -35.67 -15.65
CA ASP A 52 24.90 -36.57 -15.15
C ASP A 52 25.30 -36.34 -13.67
N LEU A 53 24.39 -35.84 -12.82
CA LEU A 53 24.71 -35.66 -11.40
C LEU A 53 24.93 -37.01 -10.70
N ALA A 54 25.92 -37.08 -9.80
CA ALA A 54 26.19 -38.26 -9.01
C ALA A 54 24.94 -38.64 -8.19
N LYS A 55 24.46 -39.88 -8.36
CA LYS A 55 23.27 -40.37 -7.66
C LYS A 55 23.60 -40.64 -6.20
N PRO A 56 22.69 -40.31 -5.26
CA PRO A 56 22.91 -40.59 -3.84
C PRO A 56 23.10 -42.10 -3.61
N PRO A 57 24.13 -42.51 -2.85
CA PRO A 57 24.48 -43.93 -2.71
C PRO A 57 23.48 -44.74 -1.87
N PHE A 58 22.60 -44.09 -1.11
CA PHE A 58 21.73 -44.73 -0.13
C PHE A 58 20.23 -44.69 -0.48
N VAL A 59 19.84 -44.11 -1.63
CA VAL A 59 18.43 -43.95 -2.04
C VAL A 59 18.27 -44.18 -3.55
N ASP A 60 17.27 -44.96 -3.94
CA ASP A 60 16.92 -45.18 -5.34
C ASP A 60 16.39 -43.89 -5.99
N PHE A 61 17.19 -43.30 -6.87
CA PHE A 61 16.82 -42.07 -7.57
C PHE A 61 15.78 -42.37 -8.67
N THR A 62 14.51 -42.04 -8.41
CA THR A 62 13.42 -42.27 -9.36
C THR A 62 13.39 -41.21 -10.48
N PRO A 63 12.91 -41.53 -11.70
CA PRO A 63 12.84 -40.58 -12.82
C PRO A 63 11.93 -39.36 -12.58
N ARG A 64 11.11 -39.38 -11.52
CA ARG A 64 10.24 -38.27 -11.13
C ARG A 64 10.95 -37.22 -10.27
N MET A 65 12.12 -37.55 -9.71
CA MET A 65 12.89 -36.65 -8.83
C MET A 65 13.62 -35.57 -9.62
N ASP A 66 13.62 -34.36 -9.08
CA ASP A 66 14.21 -33.17 -9.70
C ASP A 66 15.49 -32.69 -9.00
N LEU A 67 16.04 -31.55 -9.45
CA LEU A 67 17.23 -30.94 -8.82
C LEU A 67 17.03 -30.58 -7.34
N MET A 68 15.80 -30.27 -6.92
CA MET A 68 15.49 -29.94 -5.52
C MET A 68 15.49 -31.20 -4.67
N ASP A 69 14.96 -32.32 -5.17
CA ASP A 69 15.02 -33.62 -4.49
C ASP A 69 16.48 -34.07 -4.34
N TRP A 70 17.28 -33.89 -5.39
CA TRP A 70 18.71 -34.22 -5.36
C TRP A 70 19.46 -33.43 -4.27
N LEU A 71 19.24 -32.12 -4.16
CA LEU A 71 19.82 -31.30 -3.09
C LEU A 71 19.27 -31.67 -1.71
N GLY A 72 17.97 -31.98 -1.63
CA GLY A 72 17.29 -32.46 -0.43
C GLY A 72 17.96 -33.70 0.14
N LEU A 73 18.20 -34.71 -0.70
CA LEU A 73 18.87 -35.96 -0.33
C LEU A 73 20.37 -35.76 -0.05
N LEU A 74 21.05 -34.89 -0.80
CA LEU A 74 22.49 -34.64 -0.67
C LEU A 74 22.85 -34.06 0.71
N PHE A 75 22.11 -33.05 1.18
CA PHE A 75 22.38 -32.35 2.44
C PHE A 75 21.42 -32.74 3.58
N GLY A 76 20.42 -33.58 3.32
CA GLY A 76 19.48 -34.06 4.32
C GLY A 76 18.47 -33.00 4.79
N PHE A 77 17.84 -32.28 3.86
CA PHE A 77 16.74 -31.35 4.16
C PHE A 77 15.41 -32.09 4.38
N GLN A 78 14.47 -31.47 5.09
CA GLN A 78 13.11 -32.01 5.27
C GLN A 78 12.34 -32.07 3.94
N LEU A 79 11.60 -33.17 3.71
CA LEU A 79 10.84 -33.39 2.47
C LEU A 79 9.83 -32.28 2.19
N ASP A 80 9.09 -31.83 3.21
CA ASP A 80 8.10 -30.78 3.06
C ASP A 80 8.74 -29.41 2.79
N ASN A 81 9.92 -29.14 3.35
CA ASN A 81 10.70 -27.94 3.02
C ASN A 81 11.10 -27.96 1.53
N VAL A 82 11.55 -29.11 1.02
CA VAL A 82 11.90 -29.27 -0.41
C VAL A 82 10.69 -29.01 -1.31
N ARG A 83 9.53 -29.59 -0.98
CA ARG A 83 8.26 -29.36 -1.71
C ARG A 83 7.85 -27.88 -1.70
N ASN A 84 7.88 -27.25 -0.53
CA ASN A 84 7.48 -25.84 -0.37
C ASN A 84 8.43 -24.89 -1.13
N GLN A 85 9.74 -25.10 -1.02
CA GLN A 85 10.72 -24.24 -1.71
C GLN A 85 10.76 -24.48 -3.22
N ARG A 86 10.42 -25.68 -3.69
CA ARG A 86 10.24 -25.97 -5.13
C ARG A 86 9.14 -25.09 -5.71
N GLU A 87 7.96 -25.07 -5.09
CA GLU A 87 6.84 -24.24 -5.54
C GLU A 87 7.20 -22.75 -5.52
N ASN A 88 7.83 -22.30 -4.43
CA ASN A 88 8.29 -20.92 -4.27
C ASN A 88 9.29 -20.50 -5.37
N LEU A 89 10.26 -21.37 -5.69
CA LEU A 89 11.25 -21.11 -6.74
C LEU A 89 10.59 -20.98 -8.11
N VAL A 90 9.69 -21.91 -8.46
CA VAL A 90 8.96 -21.87 -9.73
C VAL A 90 8.14 -20.59 -9.86
N LEU A 91 7.41 -20.19 -8.81
CA LEU A 91 6.65 -18.93 -8.82
C LEU A 91 7.54 -17.70 -8.99
N HIS A 92 8.70 -17.65 -8.32
CA HIS A 92 9.63 -16.54 -8.47
C HIS A 92 10.23 -16.42 -9.87
N LEU A 93 10.60 -17.56 -10.48
CA LEU A 93 11.17 -17.61 -11.82
C LEU A 93 10.11 -17.29 -12.88
N ALA A 94 8.94 -17.93 -12.81
CA ALA A 94 7.83 -17.70 -13.73
C ALA A 94 7.38 -16.22 -13.69
N ASN A 95 7.13 -15.67 -12.50
CA ASN A 95 6.76 -14.26 -12.36
C ASN A 95 7.86 -13.30 -12.87
N SER A 96 9.14 -13.68 -12.76
CA SER A 96 10.23 -12.84 -13.27
C SER A 96 10.37 -12.92 -14.78
N GLN A 97 10.08 -14.08 -15.39
CA GLN A 97 10.07 -14.28 -16.83
C GLN A 97 8.90 -13.55 -17.49
N MET A 98 7.70 -13.61 -16.92
CA MET A 98 6.52 -12.86 -17.41
C MET A 98 6.76 -11.34 -17.48
N ARG A 99 7.68 -10.82 -16.66
CA ARG A 99 8.04 -9.38 -16.61
C ARG A 99 9.15 -8.98 -17.59
N LEU A 100 9.71 -9.91 -18.35
CA LEU A 100 10.74 -9.58 -19.34
C LEU A 100 10.18 -8.69 -20.46
N GLN A 101 10.98 -7.72 -20.87
CA GLN A 101 10.71 -6.85 -22.01
C GLN A 101 12.00 -6.70 -22.82
N PRO A 102 12.05 -7.17 -24.07
CA PRO A 102 11.01 -7.92 -24.81
C PRO A 102 10.67 -9.30 -24.20
N PRO A 103 9.52 -9.92 -24.53
CA PRO A 103 9.21 -11.28 -24.12
C PRO A 103 10.27 -12.28 -24.62
N PRO A 104 10.45 -13.44 -23.95
CA PRO A 104 11.46 -14.42 -24.33
C PRO A 104 11.22 -14.97 -25.75
N LEU A 105 12.30 -15.21 -26.50
CA LEU A 105 12.26 -15.80 -27.84
C LEU A 105 11.63 -17.21 -27.86
N HIS A 106 11.79 -17.96 -26.76
CA HIS A 106 11.17 -19.27 -26.56
C HIS A 106 10.37 -19.25 -25.24
N PRO A 107 9.03 -19.25 -25.28
CA PRO A 107 8.20 -19.15 -24.07
C PRO A 107 8.28 -20.40 -23.18
N ASP A 108 8.55 -21.57 -23.76
CA ASP A 108 8.65 -22.85 -23.04
C ASP A 108 10.05 -23.11 -22.41
N GLY A 109 11.01 -22.18 -22.56
CA GLY A 109 12.35 -22.27 -21.98
C GLY A 109 12.62 -21.19 -20.93
N LEU A 110 13.35 -21.53 -19.86
CA LEU A 110 13.75 -20.55 -18.84
C LEU A 110 14.89 -19.65 -19.37
N ASP A 111 14.67 -18.33 -19.37
CA ASP A 111 15.70 -17.38 -19.82
C ASP A 111 16.87 -17.30 -18.79
N PRO A 112 18.13 -17.52 -19.21
CA PRO A 112 19.28 -17.50 -18.30
C PRO A 112 19.51 -16.13 -17.65
N THR A 113 19.08 -15.03 -18.28
CA THR A 113 19.19 -13.68 -17.73
C THR A 113 18.28 -13.47 -16.52
N VAL A 114 17.11 -14.11 -16.49
CA VAL A 114 16.15 -14.07 -15.38
C VAL A 114 16.75 -14.74 -14.16
N LEU A 115 17.25 -15.96 -14.32
CA LEU A 115 17.88 -16.71 -13.26
C LEU A 115 19.11 -15.97 -12.71
N ARG A 116 19.97 -15.45 -13.60
CA ARG A 116 21.16 -14.70 -13.18
C ARG A 116 20.79 -13.44 -12.39
N ARG A 117 19.75 -12.71 -12.80
CA ARG A 117 19.23 -11.54 -12.07
C ARG A 117 18.65 -11.94 -10.72
N PHE A 118 17.90 -13.04 -10.68
CA PHE A 118 17.32 -13.57 -9.44
C PHE A 118 18.40 -14.00 -8.45
N ARG A 119 19.38 -14.79 -8.89
CA ARG A 119 20.55 -15.20 -8.09
C ARG A 119 21.32 -14.01 -7.53
N LYS A 120 21.63 -13.01 -8.38
CA LYS A 120 22.32 -11.79 -7.92
C LYS A 120 21.53 -11.04 -6.87
N LYS A 121 20.20 -10.98 -6.98
CA LYS A 121 19.33 -10.34 -6.01
C LYS A 121 19.29 -11.13 -4.69
N LEU A 122 19.07 -12.44 -4.77
CA LEU A 122 18.97 -13.34 -3.62
C LEU A 122 20.28 -13.40 -2.83
N LEU A 123 21.42 -13.57 -3.52
CA LEU A 123 22.74 -13.72 -2.91
C LEU A 123 23.50 -12.40 -2.76
N ARG A 124 22.81 -11.25 -2.87
CA ARG A 124 23.44 -9.93 -2.72
C ARG A 124 24.08 -9.78 -1.35
N ASN A 125 23.37 -10.17 -0.29
CA ASN A 125 23.88 -10.09 1.06
C ASN A 125 25.13 -10.97 1.25
N TYR A 126 25.08 -12.21 0.78
CA TYR A 126 26.23 -13.12 0.81
C TYR A 126 27.45 -12.57 0.05
N THR A 127 27.23 -11.98 -1.13
CA THR A 127 28.32 -11.37 -1.92
C THR A 127 28.95 -10.18 -1.18
N ASN A 128 28.12 -9.34 -0.56
CA ASN A 128 28.57 -8.21 0.26
C ASN A 128 29.32 -8.69 1.51
N TRP A 129 28.82 -9.74 2.18
CA TRP A 129 29.45 -10.36 3.34
C TRP A 129 30.82 -10.95 3.00
N CYS A 130 30.95 -11.66 1.89
CA CYS A 130 32.24 -12.16 1.39
C CYS A 130 33.22 -11.02 1.10
N SER A 131 32.75 -9.94 0.45
CA SER A 131 33.56 -8.74 0.18
C SER A 131 34.02 -8.04 1.46
N PHE A 132 33.12 -7.91 2.44
CA PHE A 132 33.39 -7.27 3.74
C PHE A 132 34.43 -8.03 4.56
N LEU A 133 34.28 -9.36 4.62
CA LEU A 133 35.26 -10.22 5.25
C LEU A 133 36.53 -10.32 4.41
N GLY A 134 36.49 -10.11 3.09
CA GLY A 134 37.64 -10.34 2.22
C GLY A 134 37.95 -11.84 2.10
N VAL A 135 36.90 -12.64 1.87
CA VAL A 135 36.95 -14.09 1.63
C VAL A 135 36.48 -14.37 0.20
N ARG A 136 37.04 -15.40 -0.44
CA ARG A 136 36.69 -15.77 -1.82
C ARG A 136 35.24 -16.24 -1.89
N CYS A 137 34.44 -15.66 -2.78
CA CYS A 137 33.08 -16.11 -3.03
C CYS A 137 33.10 -17.49 -3.72
N HIS A 138 32.43 -18.48 -3.13
CA HIS A 138 32.28 -19.82 -3.71
C HIS A 138 31.25 -19.90 -4.86
N VAL A 139 30.49 -18.84 -5.11
CA VAL A 139 29.58 -18.78 -6.25
C VAL A 139 30.39 -18.37 -7.48
N THR A 140 30.64 -19.32 -8.38
CA THR A 140 31.42 -19.08 -9.59
C THR A 140 30.65 -18.19 -10.55
N SER A 141 31.31 -17.12 -11.05
CA SER A 141 30.76 -16.34 -12.17
C SER A 141 31.12 -17.00 -13.50
N PRO A 142 30.21 -17.02 -14.49
CA PRO A 142 30.47 -17.62 -15.80
C PRO A 142 31.63 -16.99 -16.59
N ALA A 143 32.19 -15.87 -16.12
CA ALA A 143 33.29 -15.15 -16.77
C ALA A 143 34.72 -15.66 -16.45
N HIS A 144 34.89 -16.64 -15.55
CA HIS A 144 36.22 -17.15 -15.17
C HIS A 144 36.50 -18.58 -15.63
N SER A 145 35.53 -19.26 -16.26
CA SER A 145 35.78 -20.56 -16.88
C SER A 145 36.29 -20.34 -18.31
N ARG A 146 37.58 -20.59 -18.55
CA ARG A 146 38.22 -20.53 -19.88
C ARG A 146 37.71 -21.60 -20.86
N HIS A 147 36.78 -22.46 -20.43
CA HIS A 147 36.12 -23.44 -21.28
C HIS A 147 34.65 -23.06 -21.47
N GLN A 148 34.39 -22.49 -22.64
CA GLN A 148 33.09 -22.15 -23.18
C GLN A 148 32.39 -23.44 -23.60
N THR A 149 31.83 -24.18 -22.64
CA THR A 149 31.11 -25.43 -22.96
C THR A 149 29.81 -25.52 -22.16
N ASN A 150 28.70 -25.47 -22.92
CA ASN A 150 27.29 -25.67 -22.55
C ASN A 150 26.61 -24.62 -21.65
N VAL A 151 25.77 -23.80 -22.28
CA VAL A 151 24.81 -22.88 -21.65
C VAL A 151 23.94 -23.58 -20.61
N VAL A 152 23.57 -24.85 -20.87
CA VAL A 152 22.74 -25.69 -19.98
C VAL A 152 23.45 -26.03 -18.66
N LEU A 153 24.75 -26.35 -18.68
CA LEU A 153 25.52 -26.66 -17.47
C LEU A 153 25.64 -25.42 -16.56
N ASN A 154 25.80 -24.24 -17.17
CA ASN A 154 25.83 -22.97 -16.44
C ASN A 154 24.48 -22.64 -15.81
N LEU A 155 23.37 -22.86 -16.54
CA LEU A 155 22.01 -22.66 -16.02
C LEU A 155 21.74 -23.59 -14.83
N ARG A 156 22.09 -24.87 -14.94
CA ARG A 156 21.95 -25.87 -13.87
C ARG A 156 22.72 -25.45 -12.61
N ARG A 157 23.97 -25.01 -12.76
CA ARG A 157 24.79 -24.57 -11.62
C ARG A 157 24.22 -23.33 -10.93
N GLU A 158 23.71 -22.36 -11.70
CA GLU A 158 23.03 -21.20 -11.12
C GLU A 158 21.73 -21.58 -10.39
N LEU A 159 20.95 -22.54 -10.92
CA LEU A 159 19.76 -23.08 -10.26
C LEU A 159 20.13 -23.75 -8.94
N LEU A 160 21.18 -24.58 -8.91
CA LEU A 160 21.63 -25.27 -7.70
C LEU A 160 22.02 -24.29 -6.58
N TYR A 161 22.70 -23.18 -6.88
CA TYR A 161 23.02 -22.18 -5.86
C TYR A 161 21.79 -21.48 -5.29
N VAL A 162 20.82 -21.17 -6.17
CA VAL A 162 19.55 -20.54 -5.76
C VAL A 162 18.72 -21.50 -4.92
N ALA A 163 18.57 -22.74 -5.39
CA ALA A 163 17.87 -23.82 -4.70
C ALA A 163 18.48 -24.10 -3.32
N LEU A 164 19.80 -24.26 -3.24
CA LEU A 164 20.51 -24.50 -1.98
C LEU A 164 20.25 -23.37 -0.98
N TYR A 165 20.32 -22.11 -1.42
CA TYR A 165 20.04 -20.98 -0.53
C TYR A 165 18.59 -20.99 -0.03
N LEU A 166 17.62 -21.28 -0.91
CA LEU A 166 16.20 -21.35 -0.53
C LEU A 166 15.92 -22.50 0.44
N LEU A 167 16.55 -23.66 0.27
CA LEU A 167 16.42 -24.80 1.19
C LEU A 167 16.99 -24.48 2.58
N ILE A 168 18.19 -23.88 2.63
CA ILE A 168 18.81 -23.35 3.87
C ILE A 168 17.88 -22.35 4.53
N TRP A 169 17.38 -21.37 3.77
CA TRP A 169 16.46 -20.34 4.27
C TRP A 169 15.15 -20.95 4.78
N GLY A 170 14.60 -21.92 4.07
CA GLY A 170 13.36 -22.61 4.37
C GLY A 170 13.37 -23.32 5.72
N GLU A 171 14.41 -24.12 5.97
CA GLU A 171 14.54 -24.92 7.20
C GLU A 171 15.11 -24.11 8.39
N SER A 172 15.81 -23.00 8.12
CA SER A 172 16.42 -22.14 9.14
C SER A 172 15.48 -21.09 9.75
N ALA A 173 14.19 -21.40 9.95
CA ALA A 173 13.17 -20.41 10.33
C ALA A 173 13.59 -19.51 11.52
N ASN A 174 14.08 -20.10 12.62
CA ASN A 174 14.51 -19.37 13.81
C ASN A 174 15.81 -18.57 13.61
N LEU A 175 16.66 -18.96 12.65
CA LEU A 175 17.94 -18.31 12.37
C LEU A 175 17.84 -17.21 11.31
N ARG A 176 16.67 -17.00 10.68
CA ARG A 176 16.43 -15.93 9.68
C ARG A 176 16.68 -14.53 10.21
N PHE A 177 16.53 -14.34 11.52
CA PHE A 177 16.85 -13.08 12.20
C PHE A 177 18.37 -12.82 12.30
N MET A 178 19.20 -13.78 11.90
CA MET A 178 20.66 -13.70 11.88
C MET A 178 21.18 -13.91 10.44
N PRO A 179 20.98 -12.95 9.52
CA PRO A 179 21.27 -13.14 8.10
C PRO A 179 22.75 -13.41 7.79
N GLU A 180 23.70 -12.94 8.60
CA GLU A 180 25.12 -13.23 8.43
C GLU A 180 25.47 -14.66 8.89
N CYS A 181 24.72 -15.22 9.85
CA CYS A 181 24.78 -16.65 10.17
C CYS A 181 24.35 -17.50 8.97
N ILE A 182 23.27 -17.10 8.28
CA ILE A 182 22.84 -17.78 7.04
C ILE A 182 23.91 -17.65 5.94
N CYS A 183 24.55 -16.48 5.81
CA CYS A 183 25.65 -16.31 4.86
C CYS A 183 26.83 -17.24 5.18
N TYR A 184 27.15 -17.45 6.45
CA TYR A 184 28.17 -18.39 6.90
C TYR A 184 27.81 -19.84 6.56
N ILE A 185 26.58 -20.28 6.85
CA ILE A 185 26.11 -21.63 6.52
C ILE A 185 26.15 -21.85 5.00
N PHE A 186 25.61 -20.91 4.23
CA PHE A 186 25.63 -20.98 2.75
C PHE A 186 27.05 -20.97 2.19
N HIS A 187 27.99 -20.21 2.79
CA HIS A 187 29.38 -20.16 2.35
C HIS A 187 30.02 -21.56 2.34
N HIS A 188 29.85 -22.31 3.42
CA HIS A 188 30.41 -23.64 3.57
C HIS A 188 29.65 -24.68 2.75
N MET A 189 28.32 -24.69 2.77
CA MET A 189 27.54 -25.65 1.96
C MET A 189 27.74 -25.42 0.45
N ALA A 190 27.92 -24.17 0.00
CA ALA A 190 28.26 -23.88 -1.39
C ALA A 190 29.70 -24.33 -1.74
N MET A 191 30.63 -24.31 -0.78
CA MET A 191 31.95 -24.92 -0.95
C MET A 191 31.82 -26.43 -1.16
N GLU A 192 31.10 -27.13 -0.28
CA GLU A 192 30.88 -28.58 -0.38
C GLU A 192 30.18 -28.97 -1.69
N LEU A 193 29.12 -28.23 -2.06
CA LEU A 193 28.43 -28.43 -3.34
C LEU A 193 29.38 -28.31 -4.53
N ASN A 194 30.32 -27.36 -4.51
CA ASN A 194 31.30 -27.23 -5.58
C ASN A 194 32.28 -28.39 -5.65
N LYS A 195 32.67 -28.97 -4.51
CA LYS A 195 33.54 -30.15 -4.46
C LYS A 195 32.84 -31.38 -5.05
N VAL A 196 31.57 -31.59 -4.67
CA VAL A 196 30.71 -32.65 -5.24
C VAL A 196 30.56 -32.47 -6.75
N LEU A 197 30.25 -31.26 -7.22
CA LEU A 197 30.12 -30.96 -8.65
C LEU A 197 31.46 -31.06 -9.42
N GLY A 198 32.58 -30.84 -8.74
CA GLY A 198 33.93 -30.96 -9.29
C GLY A 198 34.44 -32.40 -9.36
N GLY A 199 33.73 -33.35 -8.75
CA GLY A 199 34.18 -34.74 -8.64
C GLY A 199 35.47 -34.88 -7.81
N GLU A 200 35.69 -33.99 -6.85
CA GLU A 200 36.83 -34.09 -5.93
C GLU A 200 36.69 -35.37 -5.09
N PHE A 201 37.81 -36.00 -4.75
CA PHE A 201 37.86 -37.12 -3.82
C PHE A 201 38.12 -36.58 -2.41
N ASP A 202 37.49 -37.19 -1.41
CA ASP A 202 37.77 -36.85 -0.02
C ASP A 202 39.17 -37.34 0.38
N ASP A 203 40.04 -36.42 0.80
CA ASP A 203 41.43 -36.68 1.18
C ASP A 203 41.54 -37.74 2.29
N MET A 204 40.50 -37.90 3.11
CA MET A 204 40.48 -38.83 4.26
C MET A 204 39.97 -40.24 3.89
N THR A 205 39.05 -40.36 2.94
CA THR A 205 38.38 -41.64 2.62
C THR A 205 38.72 -42.20 1.24
N GLY A 206 39.29 -41.38 0.34
CA GLY A 206 39.59 -41.78 -1.05
C GLY A 206 38.37 -42.03 -1.92
N MET A 207 37.16 -41.79 -1.40
CA MET A 207 35.89 -41.92 -2.11
C MET A 207 35.48 -40.58 -2.74
N PRO A 208 34.55 -40.58 -3.73
CA PRO A 208 33.97 -39.34 -4.23
C PRO A 208 33.44 -38.49 -3.06
N TYR A 209 33.78 -37.21 -3.06
CA TYR A 209 33.49 -36.32 -1.94
C TYR A 209 31.99 -36.28 -1.63
N TRP A 210 31.64 -36.54 -0.38
CA TRP A 210 30.27 -36.45 0.14
C TRP A 210 30.18 -35.33 1.20
N PRO A 211 29.07 -34.58 1.29
CA PRO A 211 28.95 -33.50 2.26
C PRO A 211 29.13 -33.97 3.71
N SER A 212 29.62 -33.07 4.57
CA SER A 212 29.87 -33.36 5.99
C SER A 212 28.60 -33.75 6.76
N PHE A 213 27.42 -33.39 6.25
CA PHE A 213 26.13 -33.72 6.81
C PHE A 213 25.26 -34.39 5.74
N SER A 214 24.87 -35.64 5.96
CA SER A 214 23.97 -36.38 5.08
C SER A 214 23.09 -37.35 5.87
N GLY A 215 21.92 -37.71 5.32
CA GLY A 215 20.90 -38.54 5.97
C GLY A 215 19.63 -37.77 6.36
N ASP A 216 18.66 -38.47 6.94
CA ASP A 216 17.32 -37.92 7.19
C ASP A 216 17.30 -36.76 8.18
N CYS A 217 16.92 -35.58 7.67
CA CYS A 217 16.88 -34.31 8.40
C CYS A 217 18.23 -33.94 9.04
N ALA A 218 19.35 -34.30 8.39
CA ALA A 218 20.70 -34.05 8.87
C ALA A 218 20.98 -32.54 9.01
N TYR A 219 20.49 -31.70 8.08
CA TYR A 219 20.67 -30.26 8.14
C TYR A 219 20.05 -29.65 9.41
N LEU A 220 18.77 -29.94 9.69
CA LEU A 220 18.10 -29.49 10.90
C LEU A 220 18.84 -29.93 12.17
N LYS A 221 19.20 -31.21 12.28
CA LYS A 221 19.81 -31.79 13.48
C LYS A 221 21.24 -31.32 13.73
N SER A 222 22.05 -31.24 12.69
CA SER A 222 23.49 -31.02 12.80
C SER A 222 23.91 -29.55 12.63
N VAL A 223 23.11 -28.73 11.94
CA VAL A 223 23.43 -27.31 11.67
C VAL A 223 22.49 -26.37 12.44
N VAL A 224 21.17 -26.54 12.29
CA VAL A 224 20.20 -25.57 12.85
C VAL A 224 20.03 -25.74 14.36
N MET A 225 19.82 -26.97 14.85
CA MET A 225 19.55 -27.24 16.27
C MET A 225 20.66 -26.76 17.23
N PRO A 226 21.97 -26.96 16.97
CA PRO A 226 23.02 -26.49 17.87
C PRO A 226 23.04 -24.96 18.03
N ILE A 227 22.86 -24.23 16.93
CA ILE A 227 22.81 -22.77 16.94
C ILE A 227 21.53 -22.30 17.64
N TYR A 228 20.38 -22.92 17.34
CA TYR A 228 19.12 -22.59 17.97
C TYR A 228 19.13 -22.82 19.49
N ARG A 229 19.70 -23.93 19.98
CA ARG A 229 19.85 -24.21 21.41
C ARG A 229 20.67 -23.13 22.12
N THR A 230 21.73 -22.64 21.46
CA THR A 230 22.52 -21.52 21.98
C THR A 230 21.68 -20.26 22.11
N VAL A 231 20.88 -19.91 21.09
CA VAL A 231 19.96 -18.75 21.15
C VAL A 231 18.92 -18.93 22.25
N LYS A 232 18.30 -20.13 22.35
CA LYS A 232 17.31 -20.46 23.37
C LYS A 232 17.87 -20.26 24.79
N THR A 233 19.06 -20.80 25.05
CA THR A 233 19.74 -20.67 26.34
C THR A 233 20.03 -19.21 26.69
N GLU A 234 20.43 -18.38 25.71
CA GLU A 234 20.65 -16.93 25.94
C GLU A 234 19.34 -16.19 26.24
N VAL A 235 18.25 -16.52 25.53
CA VAL A 235 16.91 -15.95 25.76
C VAL A 235 16.37 -16.32 27.14
N GLU A 236 16.48 -17.58 27.55
CA GLU A 236 16.14 -18.02 28.92
C GLU A 236 16.97 -17.26 29.96
N SER A 237 18.24 -16.99 29.65
CA SER A 237 19.11 -16.23 30.55
C SER A 237 18.66 -14.78 30.76
N SER A 238 17.86 -14.21 29.85
CA SER A 238 17.31 -12.84 29.93
C SER A 238 16.23 -12.66 31.03
N ASN A 239 15.62 -13.75 31.49
CA ASN A 239 14.52 -13.76 32.47
C ASN A 239 13.36 -12.82 32.05
N ASN A 240 12.79 -13.05 30.87
CA ASN A 240 11.72 -12.24 30.26
C ASN A 240 12.05 -10.73 30.20
N GLY A 241 13.32 -10.39 29.94
CA GLY A 241 13.79 -9.01 29.77
C GLY A 241 14.04 -8.24 31.08
N THR A 242 13.94 -8.88 32.24
CA THR A 242 14.19 -8.24 33.54
C THR A 242 15.68 -8.03 33.84
N LYS A 243 16.57 -8.88 33.30
CA LYS A 243 18.01 -8.73 33.50
C LYS A 243 18.61 -7.58 32.68
N PRO A 244 19.66 -6.92 33.19
CA PRO A 244 20.33 -5.86 32.44
C PRO A 244 20.86 -6.41 31.12
N HIS A 245 20.74 -5.61 30.05
CA HIS A 245 21.10 -6.05 28.71
C HIS A 245 22.57 -6.47 28.62
N SER A 246 23.46 -5.93 29.46
CA SER A 246 24.88 -6.32 29.56
C SER A 246 25.12 -7.77 29.97
N ALA A 247 24.16 -8.45 30.60
CA ALA A 247 24.35 -9.77 31.21
C ALA A 247 24.04 -10.97 30.30
N TRP A 248 23.52 -10.75 29.09
CA TRP A 248 23.08 -11.79 28.14
C TRP A 248 23.20 -11.30 26.70
N ARG A 249 23.28 -12.22 25.73
CA ARG A 249 23.40 -11.86 24.30
C ARG A 249 22.04 -11.89 23.60
N ASN A 250 21.69 -10.82 22.89
CA ASN A 250 20.52 -10.85 22.01
C ASN A 250 20.88 -11.45 20.63
N TYR A 251 19.87 -11.59 19.76
CA TYR A 251 20.10 -12.13 18.41
C TYR A 251 21.09 -11.27 17.60
N ASP A 252 21.09 -9.94 17.78
CA ASP A 252 22.05 -9.04 17.13
C ASP A 252 23.49 -9.33 17.56
N ASP A 253 23.74 -9.49 18.87
CA ASP A 253 25.06 -9.84 19.42
C ASP A 253 25.58 -11.17 18.85
N ILE A 254 24.70 -12.16 18.71
CA ILE A 254 25.05 -13.48 18.15
C ILE A 254 25.31 -13.35 16.64
N ASN A 255 24.57 -12.48 15.94
CA ASN A 255 24.73 -12.25 14.51
C ASN A 255 26.02 -11.46 14.19
N GLU A 256 26.39 -10.48 15.01
CA GLU A 256 27.63 -9.71 14.91
C GLU A 256 28.88 -10.59 14.97
N TYR A 257 28.80 -11.74 15.66
CA TYR A 257 29.89 -12.72 15.71
C TYR A 257 30.33 -13.14 14.29
N PHE A 258 29.38 -13.26 13.35
CA PHE A 258 29.62 -13.62 11.95
C PHE A 258 30.18 -12.47 11.10
N TRP A 259 30.37 -11.27 11.65
CA TRP A 259 31.05 -10.15 10.98
C TRP A 259 32.58 -10.27 11.04
N ARG A 260 33.11 -11.29 11.74
CA ARG A 260 34.56 -11.46 11.93
C ARG A 260 35.05 -12.72 11.24
N LYS A 261 36.23 -12.64 10.60
CA LYS A 261 36.95 -13.83 10.07
C LYS A 261 37.20 -14.91 11.10
N ARG A 262 37.13 -14.58 12.39
CA ARG A 262 37.26 -15.53 13.50
C ARG A 262 36.17 -16.59 13.48
N ALA A 263 34.93 -16.25 13.10
CA ALA A 263 33.85 -17.23 13.03
C ALA A 263 34.23 -18.42 12.12
N LEU A 264 34.83 -18.14 10.95
CA LEU A 264 35.34 -19.16 10.01
C LEU A 264 36.43 -20.06 10.63
N LYS A 265 37.27 -19.53 11.52
CA LYS A 265 38.37 -20.31 12.14
C LYS A 265 37.95 -21.06 13.40
N SER A 266 37.07 -20.48 14.21
CA SER A 266 36.74 -20.98 15.55
C SER A 266 35.44 -21.79 15.62
N LEU A 267 34.50 -21.57 14.70
CA LEU A 267 33.31 -22.42 14.59
C LEU A 267 33.57 -23.68 13.75
N LYS A 268 34.51 -23.58 12.77
CA LYS A 268 34.91 -24.61 11.79
C LYS A 268 33.74 -25.17 10.96
N TRP A 269 34.03 -26.00 9.96
CA TRP A 269 33.02 -26.74 9.21
C TRP A 269 33.52 -28.18 8.99
N PRO A 270 32.83 -29.22 9.50
CA PRO A 270 31.58 -29.22 10.29
C PRO A 270 31.68 -28.47 11.63
N LEU A 271 30.53 -28.15 12.24
CA LEU A 271 30.44 -27.31 13.44
C LEU A 271 31.13 -27.96 14.65
N ASP A 272 32.12 -27.25 15.22
CA ASP A 272 32.82 -27.69 16.43
C ASP A 272 32.03 -27.27 17.68
N CYS A 273 31.25 -28.21 18.24
CA CYS A 273 30.41 -27.97 19.42
C CYS A 273 31.20 -27.60 20.68
N THR A 274 32.54 -27.70 20.67
CA THR A 274 33.41 -27.25 21.78
C THR A 274 33.79 -25.77 21.70
N SER A 275 33.38 -25.09 20.63
CA SER A 275 33.66 -23.67 20.41
C SER A 275 32.99 -22.77 21.45
N ASN A 276 33.68 -21.69 21.85
CA ASN A 276 33.18 -20.66 22.80
C ASN A 276 31.91 -19.91 22.33
N PHE A 277 31.41 -20.22 21.13
CA PHE A 277 30.14 -19.73 20.63
C PHE A 277 28.96 -20.45 21.29
N PHE A 278 29.05 -21.78 21.43
CA PHE A 278 27.96 -22.66 21.84
C PHE A 278 27.74 -22.68 23.36
N ASP A 279 26.53 -23.07 23.75
CA ASP A 279 26.08 -23.20 25.14
C ASP A 279 26.77 -24.31 25.93
N THR A 280 27.41 -25.26 25.26
CA THR A 280 28.27 -26.31 25.84
C THR A 280 29.43 -25.75 26.68
N THR A 281 29.87 -24.52 26.41
CA THR A 281 30.96 -23.88 27.17
C THR A 281 30.43 -23.07 28.37
N PRO A 282 31.18 -22.99 29.49
CA PRO A 282 30.80 -22.16 30.63
C PRO A 282 30.57 -20.70 30.25
N LYS A 283 29.58 -20.04 30.86
CA LYS A 283 29.19 -18.65 30.52
C LYS A 283 30.35 -17.64 30.63
N SER A 284 31.31 -17.88 31.54
CA SER A 284 32.50 -17.03 31.72
C SER A 284 33.51 -17.12 30.57
N SER A 285 33.55 -18.25 29.85
CA SER A 285 34.43 -18.48 28.68
C SER A 285 33.74 -18.26 27.34
N ARG A 286 32.41 -18.07 27.34
CA ARG A 286 31.64 -17.76 26.13
C ARG A 286 32.05 -16.42 25.55
N VAL A 287 31.95 -16.29 24.23
CA VAL A 287 32.16 -15.01 23.55
C VAL A 287 31.09 -14.03 24.03
N GLY A 288 31.53 -12.96 24.69
CA GLY A 288 30.65 -11.87 25.15
C GLY A 288 30.18 -10.96 24.00
N LYS A 289 29.57 -9.83 24.37
CA LYS A 289 29.07 -8.84 23.40
C LYS A 289 30.20 -8.22 22.58
N THR A 290 29.98 -8.09 21.27
CA THR A 290 31.04 -7.71 20.32
C THR A 290 31.03 -6.24 19.90
N GLY A 291 29.88 -5.58 19.97
CA GLY A 291 29.69 -4.22 19.43
C GLY A 291 29.24 -3.20 20.48
N PHE A 292 28.08 -3.43 21.11
CA PHE A 292 27.45 -2.47 22.00
C PHE A 292 27.00 -3.09 23.32
N VAL A 293 27.20 -2.36 24.42
CA VAL A 293 26.67 -2.71 25.74
C VAL A 293 25.93 -1.51 26.28
N GLU A 294 24.61 -1.64 26.41
CA GLU A 294 23.81 -0.65 27.11
C GLU A 294 23.91 -0.87 28.62
N GLN A 295 24.50 0.09 29.32
CA GLN A 295 24.46 0.15 30.78
C GLN A 295 23.42 1.18 31.21
N ARG A 296 22.32 0.79 31.86
CA ARG A 296 21.26 1.75 32.26
C ARG A 296 21.83 2.78 33.24
N SER A 297 21.98 4.03 32.79
CA SER A 297 22.51 5.15 33.57
C SER A 297 21.98 6.48 33.03
N PHE A 298 21.75 7.46 33.90
CA PHE A 298 21.40 8.84 33.51
C PHE A 298 22.44 9.45 32.55
N TRP A 299 23.73 9.16 32.79
CA TRP A 299 24.83 9.65 31.97
C TRP A 299 24.82 9.14 30.53
N ASN A 300 24.09 8.06 30.23
CA ASN A 300 23.93 7.61 28.85
C ASN A 300 23.16 8.63 28.00
N VAL A 301 22.22 9.39 28.57
CA VAL A 301 21.50 10.43 27.82
C VAL A 301 22.48 11.50 27.33
N PHE A 302 23.41 11.90 28.20
CA PHE A 302 24.45 12.86 27.83
C PHE A 302 25.43 12.28 26.81
N ARG A 303 25.84 11.02 26.96
CA ARG A 303 26.70 10.31 26.01
C ARG A 303 26.05 10.20 24.62
N SER A 304 24.79 9.80 24.56
CA SER A 304 24.09 9.49 23.29
C SER A 304 23.74 10.75 22.49
N PHE A 305 23.52 11.88 23.15
CA PHE A 305 23.16 13.16 22.52
C PHE A 305 24.25 14.23 22.67
N ASP A 306 25.51 13.82 22.70
CA ASP A 306 26.69 14.67 22.93
C ASP A 306 26.71 15.93 22.05
N ARG A 307 26.41 15.79 20.75
CA ARG A 307 26.44 16.90 19.79
C ARG A 307 25.42 17.99 20.10
N LEU A 308 24.23 17.59 20.57
CA LEU A 308 23.18 18.53 20.96
C LEU A 308 23.61 19.32 22.19
N TRP A 309 24.14 18.64 23.21
CA TRP A 309 24.61 19.27 24.43
C TRP A 309 25.78 20.22 24.17
N ILE A 310 26.74 19.81 23.34
CA ILE A 310 27.86 20.66 22.92
C ILE A 310 27.33 21.91 22.21
N LEU A 311 26.44 21.76 21.24
CA LEU A 311 25.88 22.89 20.50
C LEU A 311 25.19 23.90 21.44
N LEU A 312 24.31 23.42 22.33
CA LEU A 312 23.53 24.27 23.23
C LEU A 312 24.42 24.99 24.27
N LEU A 313 25.37 24.28 24.88
CA LEU A 313 26.27 24.86 25.89
C LEU A 313 27.24 25.89 25.28
N LEU A 314 27.83 25.58 24.13
CA LEU A 314 28.75 26.50 23.45
C LEU A 314 28.04 27.76 22.96
N TYR A 315 26.83 27.61 22.41
CA TYR A 315 26.02 28.76 22.01
C TYR A 315 25.65 29.63 23.21
N LEU A 316 25.18 29.02 24.31
CA LEU A 316 24.80 29.75 25.51
C LEU A 316 25.98 30.57 26.07
N GLN A 317 27.17 29.97 26.15
CA GLN A 317 28.39 30.67 26.56
C GLN A 317 28.72 31.83 25.63
N ALA A 318 28.74 31.60 24.31
CA ALA A 318 29.04 32.65 23.33
C ALA A 318 28.03 33.81 23.42
N ALA A 319 26.74 33.49 23.52
CA ALA A 319 25.67 34.48 23.64
C ALA A 319 25.76 35.31 24.94
N ILE A 320 26.11 34.69 26.08
CA ILE A 320 26.32 35.41 27.35
C ILE A 320 27.52 36.37 27.24
N ILE A 321 28.62 35.93 26.65
CA ILE A 321 29.83 36.75 26.45
C ILE A 321 29.50 37.97 25.58
N VAL A 322 28.85 37.74 24.43
CA VAL A 322 28.45 38.80 23.50
C VAL A 322 27.47 39.78 24.16
N ALA A 323 26.45 39.28 24.85
CA ALA A 323 25.45 40.12 25.51
C ALA A 323 26.02 40.94 26.68
N THR A 324 27.17 40.54 27.23
CA THR A 324 27.88 41.27 28.29
C THR A 324 28.70 42.46 27.76
N SER A 325 28.96 42.54 26.45
CA SER A 325 29.67 43.66 25.84
C SER A 325 28.96 45.00 26.07
N ARG A 326 29.73 46.09 26.24
CA ARG A 326 29.20 47.46 26.36
C ARG A 326 29.06 48.16 25.00
N VAL A 327 29.60 47.54 23.95
CA VAL A 327 29.70 48.15 22.61
C VAL A 327 28.60 47.60 21.70
N GLN A 328 28.12 48.43 20.77
CA GLN A 328 27.03 48.07 19.86
C GLN A 328 27.38 46.90 18.93
N TYR A 329 28.67 46.73 18.62
CA TYR A 329 29.18 45.59 17.86
C TYR A 329 30.29 44.85 18.63
N PRO A 330 30.28 43.50 18.66
CA PRO A 330 31.22 42.72 19.48
C PRO A 330 32.69 42.84 19.04
N TRP A 331 32.95 43.07 17.75
CA TRP A 331 34.30 43.17 17.18
C TRP A 331 35.01 44.51 17.45
N GLN A 332 34.33 45.45 18.12
CA GLN A 332 34.91 46.74 18.51
C GLN A 332 35.62 46.65 19.87
N ASP A 333 35.39 45.58 20.64
CA ASP A 333 36.01 45.33 21.93
C ASP A 333 36.87 44.06 21.87
N GLN A 334 38.20 44.25 21.84
CA GLN A 334 39.18 43.14 21.79
C GLN A 334 39.12 42.26 23.04
N ASP A 335 38.59 42.75 24.17
CA ASP A 335 38.39 41.94 25.37
C ASP A 335 37.27 40.91 25.16
N VAL A 336 36.24 41.27 24.40
CA VAL A 336 35.13 40.38 24.05
C VAL A 336 35.57 39.37 22.99
N GLU A 337 36.37 39.79 22.02
CA GLU A 337 36.96 38.90 21.00
C GLU A 337 37.82 37.81 21.66
N VAL A 338 38.70 38.19 22.59
CA VAL A 338 39.51 37.20 23.32
C VAL A 338 38.65 36.39 24.28
N ALA A 339 37.63 36.97 24.93
CA ALA A 339 36.70 36.20 25.76
C ALA A 339 35.97 35.12 24.96
N LEU A 340 35.60 35.36 23.70
CA LEU A 340 34.98 34.35 22.82
C LEU A 340 35.87 33.14 22.57
N LEU A 341 37.19 33.28 22.61
CA LEU A 341 38.12 32.16 22.47
C LEU A 341 37.97 31.11 23.59
N THR A 342 37.35 31.46 24.73
CA THR A 342 37.03 30.51 25.81
C THR A 342 36.04 29.42 25.40
N VAL A 343 35.27 29.63 24.31
CA VAL A 343 34.36 28.63 23.75
C VAL A 343 35.13 27.39 23.26
N PHE A 344 36.37 27.55 22.79
CA PHE A 344 37.19 26.40 22.38
C PHE A 344 37.71 25.60 23.58
N ILE A 345 37.96 26.26 24.72
CA ILE A 345 38.34 25.58 25.98
C ILE A 345 37.18 24.72 26.47
N THR A 346 35.97 25.28 26.49
CA THR A 346 34.78 24.53 26.92
C THR A 346 34.41 23.43 25.94
N TRP A 347 34.58 23.64 24.63
CA TRP A 347 34.38 22.59 23.63
C TRP A 347 35.35 21.41 23.85
N ALA A 348 36.64 21.68 24.06
CA ALA A 348 37.62 20.64 24.38
C ALA A 348 37.29 19.94 25.71
N GLY A 349 36.85 20.69 26.73
CA GLY A 349 36.41 20.12 28.01
C GLY A 349 35.18 19.22 27.89
N LEU A 350 34.21 19.58 27.04
CA LEU A 350 33.03 18.74 26.77
C LEU A 350 33.41 17.47 25.98
N ARG A 351 34.39 17.56 25.06
CA ARG A 351 34.98 16.38 24.40
C ARG A 351 35.73 15.48 25.38
N LEU A 352 36.40 16.06 26.37
CA LEU A 352 37.02 15.28 27.45
C LEU A 352 35.97 14.55 28.28
N LEU A 353 34.91 15.25 28.72
CA LEU A 353 33.79 14.64 29.43
C LEU A 353 33.16 13.50 28.62
N GLN A 354 32.93 13.71 27.32
CA GLN A 354 32.46 12.66 26.42
C GLN A 354 33.42 11.47 26.37
N SER A 355 34.72 11.69 26.26
CA SER A 355 35.71 10.59 26.19
C SER A 355 35.76 9.77 27.48
N VAL A 356 35.56 10.41 28.64
CA VAL A 356 35.49 9.75 29.96
C VAL A 356 34.19 8.96 30.10
N LEU A 357 33.06 9.53 29.65
CA LEU A 357 31.78 8.82 29.60
C LEU A 357 31.83 7.64 28.62
N ASP A 358 32.52 7.81 27.50
CA ASP A 358 32.75 6.75 26.52
C ASP A 358 33.49 5.58 27.16
N ALA A 359 34.59 5.86 27.87
CA ALA A 359 35.42 4.88 28.53
C ALA A 359 34.73 4.17 29.71
N SER A 360 34.03 4.91 30.56
CA SER A 360 33.34 4.36 31.74
C SER A 360 32.20 3.41 31.37
N THR A 361 31.39 3.77 30.37
CA THR A 361 30.21 2.96 29.98
C THR A 361 30.58 1.78 29.07
N GLN A 362 31.68 1.87 28.30
CA GLN A 362 32.15 0.77 27.42
C GLN A 362 33.24 -0.11 28.02
N TYR A 363 33.65 0.10 29.28
CA TYR A 363 34.69 -0.72 29.92
C TYR A 363 34.39 -2.23 29.84
N SER A 364 33.11 -2.62 29.96
CA SER A 364 32.66 -4.02 29.86
C SER A 364 32.91 -4.70 28.49
N LEU A 365 33.12 -3.92 27.41
CA LEU A 365 33.48 -4.43 26.09
C LEU A 365 34.98 -4.70 25.94
N VAL A 366 35.80 -4.25 26.89
CA VAL A 366 37.25 -4.45 26.89
C VAL A 366 37.56 -5.84 27.40
N GLY A 367 37.93 -6.72 26.48
CA GLY A 367 38.45 -8.05 26.77
C GLY A 367 39.78 -8.28 26.08
N ARG A 368 40.34 -9.48 26.27
CA ARG A 368 41.60 -9.90 25.64
C ARG A 368 41.58 -9.79 24.11
N GLU A 369 40.39 -9.84 23.52
CA GLU A 369 40.15 -9.88 22.07
C GLU A 369 39.84 -8.50 21.44
N THR A 370 39.46 -7.52 22.26
CA THR A 370 39.10 -6.15 21.85
C THR A 370 40.14 -5.14 22.37
N PHE A 371 41.39 -5.56 22.50
CA PHE A 371 42.49 -4.72 23.00
C PHE A 371 42.63 -3.39 22.23
N TRP A 372 42.43 -3.41 20.92
CA TRP A 372 42.43 -2.19 20.09
C TRP A 372 41.33 -1.20 20.51
N LEU A 373 40.16 -1.67 20.95
CA LEU A 373 39.10 -0.80 21.46
C LEU A 373 39.55 -0.09 22.75
N PHE A 374 40.25 -0.79 23.63
CA PHE A 374 40.86 -0.18 24.81
C PHE A 374 41.90 0.89 24.46
N VAL A 375 42.81 0.60 23.52
CA VAL A 375 43.78 1.58 23.01
C VAL A 375 43.08 2.82 22.45
N ARG A 376 42.00 2.62 21.67
CA ARG A 376 41.21 3.72 21.11
C ARG A 376 40.57 4.59 22.21
N LEU A 377 40.00 3.97 23.25
CA LEU A 377 39.37 4.70 24.36
C LEU A 377 40.37 5.56 25.13
N ILE A 378 41.54 5.00 25.48
CA ILE A 378 42.59 5.75 26.18
C ILE A 378 43.11 6.90 25.32
N LEU A 379 43.42 6.62 24.05
CA LEU A 379 44.00 7.63 23.18
C LEU A 379 43.00 8.79 22.97
N LYS A 380 41.68 8.53 22.90
CA LYS A 380 40.65 9.59 22.85
C LYS A 380 40.72 10.51 24.07
N VAL A 381 40.85 9.94 25.28
CA VAL A 381 40.98 10.71 26.52
C VAL A 381 42.25 11.55 26.50
N LEU A 382 43.40 10.95 26.14
CA LEU A 382 44.68 11.65 26.08
C LEU A 382 44.64 12.84 25.12
N VAL A 383 44.11 12.62 23.90
CA VAL A 383 43.97 13.69 22.89
C VAL A 383 43.05 14.80 23.40
N ALA A 384 41.93 14.47 24.03
CA ALA A 384 41.02 15.46 24.59
C ALA A 384 41.70 16.29 25.70
N VAL A 385 42.41 15.64 26.63
CA VAL A 385 43.20 16.33 27.67
C VAL A 385 44.25 17.25 27.06
N THR A 386 44.99 16.78 26.05
CA THR A 386 46.01 17.58 25.36
C THR A 386 45.39 18.86 24.79
N TRP A 387 44.25 18.77 24.08
CA TRP A 387 43.58 19.94 23.54
C TRP A 387 43.07 20.89 24.62
N THR A 388 42.48 20.39 25.72
CA THR A 388 42.03 21.24 26.83
C THR A 388 43.20 22.01 27.45
N VAL A 389 44.29 21.32 27.79
CA VAL A 389 45.49 21.95 28.37
C VAL A 389 46.10 22.96 27.40
N LEU A 390 46.19 22.59 26.13
CA LEU A 390 46.79 23.44 25.10
C LEU A 390 45.99 24.74 24.93
N PHE A 391 44.66 24.67 24.80
CA PHE A 391 43.83 25.87 24.74
C PHE A 391 43.93 26.72 26.02
N SER A 392 43.92 26.10 27.21
CA SER A 392 44.08 26.84 28.48
C SER A 392 45.42 27.56 28.59
N VAL A 393 46.53 26.92 28.19
CA VAL A 393 47.88 27.53 28.24
C VAL A 393 48.02 28.67 27.24
N PHE A 394 47.59 28.48 25.99
CA PHE A 394 47.67 29.55 24.99
C PHE A 394 46.75 30.73 25.36
N TYR A 395 45.56 30.46 25.92
CA TYR A 395 44.66 31.50 26.44
C TYR A 395 45.28 32.28 27.61
N ALA A 396 45.87 31.59 28.58
CA ALA A 396 46.55 32.21 29.72
C ALA A 396 47.75 33.07 29.26
N ARG A 397 48.47 32.65 28.22
CA ARG A 397 49.56 33.44 27.61
C ARG A 397 49.07 34.74 26.98
N ILE A 398 47.89 34.76 26.36
CA ILE A 398 47.30 36.00 25.81
C ILE A 398 47.04 37.01 26.94
N TRP A 399 46.38 36.59 28.02
CA TRP A 399 46.10 37.45 29.16
C TRP A 399 47.36 37.86 29.95
N SER A 400 48.33 36.95 30.10
CA SER A 400 49.61 37.30 30.73
C SER A 400 50.35 38.38 29.93
N GLN A 401 50.29 38.35 28.60
CA GLN A 401 50.91 39.37 27.76
C GLN A 401 50.16 40.70 27.86
N LYS A 402 48.82 40.69 27.78
CA LYS A 402 48.00 41.90 27.97
C LYS A 402 48.24 42.54 29.33
N ASN A 403 48.26 41.75 30.41
CA ASN A 403 48.44 42.26 31.77
C ASN A 403 49.85 42.82 32.01
N LYS A 404 50.87 42.30 31.30
CA LYS A 404 52.23 42.84 31.32
C LYS A 404 52.34 44.17 30.57
N ASP A 405 51.70 44.26 29.41
CA ASP A 405 51.80 45.42 28.52
C ASP A 405 50.80 46.54 28.89
N GLY A 406 49.82 46.26 29.75
CA GLY A 406 48.77 47.19 30.20
C GLY A 406 47.75 47.59 29.13
N ARG A 407 47.99 47.23 27.87
CA ARG A 407 47.17 47.51 26.68
C ARG A 407 47.33 46.39 25.65
N TRP A 408 46.45 46.35 24.65
CA TRP A 408 46.59 45.45 23.51
C TRP A 408 47.79 45.86 22.63
N SER A 409 48.86 45.08 22.72
CA SER A 409 50.12 45.29 21.98
C SER A 409 50.18 44.41 20.72
N GLN A 410 51.09 44.74 19.79
CA GLN A 410 51.35 43.90 18.61
C GLN A 410 51.72 42.46 19.02
N ALA A 411 52.50 42.31 20.09
CA ALA A 411 52.88 41.02 20.64
C ALA A 411 51.68 40.23 21.19
N ALA A 412 50.68 40.90 21.78
CA ALA A 412 49.44 40.25 22.21
C ALA A 412 48.60 39.77 21.01
N ASN A 413 48.51 40.57 19.94
CA ASN A 413 47.81 40.19 18.70
C ASN A 413 48.46 38.98 18.02
N ASP A 414 49.79 38.91 18.00
CA ASP A 414 50.51 37.75 17.45
C ASP A 414 50.16 36.47 18.23
N ARG A 415 49.96 36.55 19.56
CA ARG A 415 49.53 35.40 20.38
C ARG A 415 48.09 34.99 20.08
N ILE A 416 47.21 35.93 19.77
CA ILE A 416 45.83 35.64 19.31
C ILE A 416 45.87 34.89 17.98
N ILE A 417 46.68 35.34 17.01
CA ILE A 417 46.83 34.67 15.71
C ILE A 417 47.39 33.24 15.89
N VAL A 418 48.36 33.05 16.79
CA VAL A 418 48.88 31.72 17.11
C VAL A 418 47.79 30.82 17.72
N PHE A 419 46.94 31.36 18.62
CA PHE A 419 45.79 30.62 19.14
C PHE A 419 44.80 30.24 18.04
N LEU A 420 44.50 31.14 17.10
CA LEU A 420 43.61 30.86 15.97
C LEU A 420 44.18 29.80 15.02
N LYS A 421 45.50 29.77 14.78
CA LYS A 421 46.16 28.69 14.01
C LYS A 421 45.98 27.33 14.68
N VAL A 422 46.10 27.28 16.01
CA VAL A 422 45.87 26.07 16.80
C VAL A 422 44.40 25.62 16.72
N VAL A 423 43.46 26.56 16.84
CA VAL A 423 42.02 26.31 16.68
C VAL A 423 41.72 25.74 15.29
N PHE A 424 42.32 26.29 14.24
CA PHE A 424 42.14 25.79 12.88
C PHE A 424 42.49 24.30 12.79
N VAL A 425 43.63 23.88 13.35
CA VAL A 425 44.04 22.46 13.37
C VAL A 425 43.02 21.59 14.12
N TYR A 426 42.49 22.07 15.24
CA TYR A 426 41.47 21.36 16.02
C TYR A 426 40.14 21.19 15.26
N VAL A 427 39.75 22.17 14.45
CA VAL A 427 38.47 22.21 13.73
C VAL A 427 38.49 21.40 12.42
N ILE A 428 39.66 21.16 11.81
CA ILE A 428 39.80 20.42 10.54
C ILE A 428 39.02 19.10 10.50
N PRO A 429 39.10 18.20 11.49
CA PRO A 429 38.38 16.92 11.44
C PRO A 429 36.87 17.08 11.41
N GLU A 430 36.33 18.09 12.10
CA GLU A 430 34.90 18.38 12.15
C GLU A 430 34.42 19.03 10.84
N MET A 431 35.23 19.91 10.25
CA MET A 431 34.97 20.46 8.92
C MET A 431 34.98 19.37 7.86
N LEU A 432 35.93 18.43 7.93
CA LEU A 432 35.95 17.27 7.05
C LEU A 432 34.69 16.41 7.24
N ALA A 433 34.28 16.16 8.48
CA ALA A 433 33.04 15.43 8.78
C ALA A 433 31.78 16.14 8.24
N LEU A 434 31.74 17.47 8.30
CA LEU A 434 30.67 18.29 7.74
C LEU A 434 30.65 18.22 6.21
N VAL A 435 31.80 18.35 5.55
CA VAL A 435 31.91 18.21 4.08
C VAL A 435 31.45 16.82 3.63
N LEU A 436 31.88 15.77 4.33
CA LEU A 436 31.45 14.39 4.06
C LEU A 436 29.97 14.13 4.40
N PHE A 437 29.35 14.95 5.25
CA PHE A 437 27.92 14.91 5.51
C PHE A 437 27.12 15.58 4.38
N ILE A 438 27.57 16.73 3.89
CA ILE A 438 26.95 17.46 2.78
C ILE A 438 27.09 16.69 1.45
N VAL A 439 28.21 15.97 1.27
CA VAL A 439 28.49 15.16 0.08
C VAL A 439 28.42 13.66 0.40
N PRO A 440 27.21 13.07 0.52
CA PRO A 440 27.02 11.68 0.92
C PRO A 440 27.65 10.69 -0.06
N CYS A 441 27.78 11.05 -1.35
CA CYS A 441 28.36 10.18 -2.37
C CYS A 441 29.83 9.83 -2.07
N ILE A 442 30.63 10.83 -1.70
CA ILE A 442 32.04 10.63 -1.34
C ILE A 442 32.13 9.80 -0.07
N ARG A 443 31.28 10.10 0.93
CA ARG A 443 31.26 9.36 2.17
C ARG A 443 30.84 7.90 1.98
N ASN A 444 29.82 7.61 1.19
CA ASN A 444 29.41 6.24 0.87
C ASN A 444 30.54 5.49 0.17
N TRP A 445 31.23 6.14 -0.77
CA TRP A 445 32.38 5.56 -1.44
C TRP A 445 33.54 5.26 -0.47
N VAL A 446 33.91 6.20 0.40
CA VAL A 446 34.94 6.00 1.44
C VAL A 446 34.52 4.91 2.41
N GLU A 447 33.26 4.93 2.85
CA GLU A 447 32.70 3.92 3.73
C GLU A 447 32.82 2.56 3.05
N GLU A 448 32.48 2.35 1.77
CA GLU A 448 32.53 1.08 1.03
C GLU A 448 33.95 0.51 0.75
N LEU A 449 34.99 1.35 0.76
CA LEU A 449 36.35 0.90 0.54
C LEU A 449 36.85 -0.01 1.68
N ASN A 450 37.23 -1.24 1.34
CA ASN A 450 37.80 -2.22 2.27
C ASN A 450 39.34 -2.20 2.33
N LEU A 451 39.97 -1.10 1.91
CA LEU A 451 41.42 -0.96 1.90
C LEU A 451 41.96 -0.78 3.33
N GLY A 452 43.00 -1.53 3.69
CA GLY A 452 43.62 -1.47 5.02
C GLY A 452 44.14 -0.07 5.39
N ILE A 453 44.62 0.70 4.41
CA ILE A 453 45.12 2.07 4.58
C ILE A 453 43.99 3.02 4.99
N VAL A 454 42.85 2.96 4.29
CA VAL A 454 41.67 3.80 4.61
C VAL A 454 41.16 3.45 6.00
N TYR A 455 41.13 2.16 6.36
CA TYR A 455 40.77 1.74 7.71
C TYR A 455 41.72 2.29 8.77
N PHE A 456 43.04 2.28 8.53
CA PHE A 456 44.01 2.83 9.49
C PHE A 456 43.73 4.31 9.82
N PHE A 457 43.46 5.14 8.82
CA PHE A 457 43.11 6.56 9.02
C PHE A 457 41.71 6.78 9.62
N THR A 458 40.75 5.90 9.30
CA THR A 458 39.34 6.05 9.72
C THR A 458 39.00 5.33 11.02
N TRP A 459 39.83 4.39 11.48
CA TRP A 459 39.62 3.58 12.69
C TRP A 459 39.42 4.43 13.95
N TRP A 460 40.06 5.60 13.97
CA TRP A 460 39.89 6.61 15.00
C TRP A 460 38.45 7.15 15.08
N PHE A 461 37.80 7.36 13.93
CA PHE A 461 36.49 8.02 13.80
C PHE A 461 35.33 7.01 13.66
N TYR A 462 35.53 5.88 12.99
CA TYR A 462 34.48 4.89 12.68
C TYR A 462 34.81 3.50 13.19
N SER A 463 33.82 2.83 13.79
CA SER A 463 33.85 1.37 13.99
C SER A 463 33.44 0.67 12.69
N LYS A 464 34.08 -0.46 12.38
CA LYS A 464 33.76 -1.26 11.19
C LYS A 464 32.50 -2.08 11.45
N SER A 465 31.32 -1.55 11.13
CA SER A 465 30.06 -2.29 11.11
C SER A 465 29.79 -2.87 9.72
N PHE A 466 29.20 -4.06 9.67
CA PHE A 466 28.72 -4.63 8.40
C PHE A 466 27.38 -3.99 8.00
N VAL A 467 26.47 -3.87 8.97
CA VAL A 467 25.13 -3.27 8.79
C VAL A 467 25.24 -1.73 8.80
N GLY A 468 24.40 -1.07 7.99
CA GLY A 468 24.32 0.40 7.92
C GLY A 468 25.29 1.09 6.95
N ARG A 469 26.21 0.34 6.32
CA ARG A 469 27.29 0.88 5.47
C ARG A 469 26.77 1.34 4.10
N GLY A 470 27.11 2.57 3.71
CA GLY A 470 26.74 3.10 2.38
C GLY A 470 25.24 3.32 2.17
N LEU A 471 24.43 3.29 3.24
CA LEU A 471 22.98 3.47 3.21
C LEU A 471 22.53 4.92 3.44
N ARG A 472 23.42 5.90 3.19
CA ARG A 472 23.05 7.31 3.36
C ARG A 472 22.11 7.78 2.26
N GLU A 473 21.21 8.68 2.64
CA GLU A 473 20.22 9.28 1.75
C GLU A 473 20.86 10.11 0.63
N GLY A 474 20.08 10.38 -0.43
CA GLY A 474 20.52 11.13 -1.59
C GLY A 474 20.92 12.58 -1.25
N LEU A 475 21.67 13.22 -2.15
CA LEU A 475 22.15 14.60 -1.96
C LEU A 475 20.99 15.59 -1.76
N VAL A 476 19.91 15.45 -2.54
CA VAL A 476 18.75 16.36 -2.47
C VAL A 476 18.06 16.28 -1.11
N ASP A 477 17.87 15.08 -0.58
CA ASP A 477 17.18 14.90 0.70
C ASP A 477 18.06 15.35 1.88
N ASN A 478 19.37 15.11 1.81
CA ASN A 478 20.32 15.68 2.78
C ASN A 478 20.34 17.21 2.76
N VAL A 479 20.26 17.84 1.59
CA VAL A 479 20.18 19.31 1.48
C VAL A 479 18.88 19.83 2.08
N LYS A 480 17.73 19.22 1.77
CA LYS A 480 16.42 19.58 2.37
C LYS A 480 16.47 19.46 3.88
N TYR A 481 16.97 18.34 4.40
CA TYR A 481 17.13 18.09 5.83
C TYR A 481 18.05 19.14 6.49
N SER A 482 19.16 19.47 5.84
CA SER A 482 20.11 20.47 6.34
C SER A 482 19.49 21.87 6.40
N ILE A 483 18.78 22.30 5.34
CA ILE A 483 18.09 23.59 5.29
C ILE A 483 17.04 23.67 6.40
N PHE A 484 16.25 22.61 6.60
CA PHE A 484 15.26 22.54 7.66
C PHE A 484 15.88 22.83 9.04
N TRP A 485 16.95 22.13 9.40
CA TRP A 485 17.61 22.33 10.69
C TRP A 485 18.32 23.68 10.80
N ILE A 486 18.91 24.20 9.72
CA ILE A 486 19.50 25.54 9.71
C ILE A 486 18.46 26.60 10.06
N VAL A 487 17.27 26.53 9.47
CA VAL A 487 16.18 27.48 9.74
C VAL A 487 15.69 27.35 11.20
N VAL A 488 15.43 26.12 11.67
CA VAL A 488 14.99 25.86 13.05
C VAL A 488 15.99 26.40 14.07
N LEU A 489 17.28 26.09 13.89
CA LEU A 489 18.34 26.52 14.79
C LEU A 489 18.58 28.03 14.71
N ALA A 490 18.55 28.63 13.52
CA ALA A 490 18.69 30.08 13.36
C ALA A 490 17.59 30.83 14.13
N THR A 491 16.33 30.44 13.95
CA THR A 491 15.20 31.07 14.65
C THR A 491 15.28 30.88 16.15
N LYS A 492 15.59 29.65 16.62
CA LYS A 492 15.83 29.37 18.05
C LYS A 492 16.89 30.30 18.63
N PHE A 493 18.06 30.37 18.00
CA PHE A 493 19.19 31.11 18.53
C PHE A 493 18.93 32.62 18.52
N ILE A 494 18.34 33.16 17.45
CA ILE A 494 17.92 34.56 17.40
C ILE A 494 16.93 34.86 18.54
N PHE A 495 15.91 34.03 18.73
CA PHE A 495 14.94 34.18 19.80
C PHE A 495 15.59 34.14 21.19
N SER A 496 16.40 33.12 21.47
CA SER A 496 17.09 32.97 22.75
C SER A 496 18.04 34.13 23.04
N TYR A 497 18.76 34.65 22.04
CA TYR A 497 19.65 35.78 22.26
C TYR A 497 18.89 37.05 22.63
N PHE A 498 17.88 37.44 21.84
CA PHE A 498 17.20 38.72 22.01
C PHE A 498 16.21 38.73 23.18
N LEU A 499 15.50 37.63 23.43
CA LEU A 499 14.41 37.59 24.43
C LEU A 499 14.79 36.90 25.74
N GLN A 500 15.77 36.01 25.76
CA GLN A 500 16.16 35.29 26.98
C GLN A 500 17.46 35.83 27.56
N ILE A 501 18.53 35.83 26.78
CA ILE A 501 19.89 36.08 27.29
C ILE A 501 20.14 37.57 27.49
N ARG A 502 19.90 38.40 26.46
CA ARG A 502 20.21 39.84 26.49
C ARG A 502 19.46 40.61 27.60
N PRO A 503 18.16 40.37 27.86
CA PRO A 503 17.44 41.07 28.92
C PRO A 503 17.95 40.75 30.32
N LEU A 504 18.43 39.52 30.55
CA LEU A 504 18.94 39.07 31.86
C LEU A 504 20.29 39.67 32.25
N ILE A 505 21.10 40.09 31.28
CA ILE A 505 22.44 40.63 31.58
C ILE A 505 22.37 41.92 32.41
N LYS A 506 21.41 42.81 32.13
CA LYS A 506 21.26 44.07 32.88
C LYS A 506 20.95 43.83 34.37
N PRO A 507 19.91 43.05 34.74
CA PRO A 507 19.68 42.65 36.13
C PRO A 507 20.85 41.89 36.74
N THR A 508 21.46 40.97 36.00
CA THR A 508 22.61 40.17 36.49
C THR A 508 23.78 41.07 36.89
N ARG A 509 24.10 42.07 36.06
CA ARG A 509 25.17 43.04 36.36
C ARG A 509 24.79 43.94 37.53
N ALA A 510 23.55 44.42 37.58
CA ALA A 510 23.07 45.24 38.70
C ALA A 510 23.24 44.47 40.02
N LEU A 511 22.86 43.19 40.04
CA LEU A 511 22.92 42.34 41.22
C LEU A 511 24.35 41.95 41.63
N LEU A 512 25.26 41.73 40.66
CA LEU A 512 26.68 41.47 40.93
C LEU A 512 27.47 42.72 41.36
N ASN A 513 27.01 43.93 41.00
CA ASN A 513 27.64 45.19 41.38
C ASN A 513 27.23 45.71 42.76
N LEU A 514 26.19 45.13 43.38
CA LEU A 514 25.81 45.44 44.75
C LEU A 514 26.92 45.00 45.71
N LYS A 515 27.52 45.97 46.40
CA LYS A 515 28.46 45.72 47.51
C LYS A 515 27.78 46.18 48.80
N ASN A 516 27.69 45.30 49.79
CA ASN A 516 27.14 45.54 51.14
C ASN A 516 25.64 45.91 51.17
N ALA A 517 24.76 45.05 50.64
CA ALA A 517 23.32 45.19 50.86
C ALA A 517 22.89 44.51 52.18
N PRO A 518 22.17 45.18 53.10
CA PRO A 518 21.62 44.53 54.29
C PRO A 518 20.49 43.58 53.87
N TYR A 519 20.69 42.27 54.07
CA TYR A 519 19.66 41.26 53.80
C TYR A 519 18.88 40.95 55.09
N ASN A 520 17.57 41.13 55.06
CA ASN A 520 16.67 40.84 56.20
C ASN A 520 16.30 39.36 56.33
N TRP A 521 16.74 38.51 55.38
CA TRP A 521 16.43 37.07 55.34
C TRP A 521 17.58 36.24 55.91
N HIS A 522 17.29 35.09 56.54
CA HIS A 522 18.31 34.19 57.11
C HIS A 522 19.35 33.77 56.07
N GLU A 523 20.62 34.02 56.35
CA GLU A 523 21.77 33.66 55.52
C GLU A 523 22.01 32.14 55.53
N PHE A 524 21.24 31.36 54.77
CA PHE A 524 21.53 29.95 54.56
C PHE A 524 22.84 29.71 53.78
N PHE A 525 23.35 30.72 53.07
CA PHE A 525 24.54 30.61 52.22
C PHE A 525 25.33 31.93 52.19
N GLY A 526 26.65 31.86 52.43
CA GLY A 526 27.53 33.05 52.53
C GLY A 526 27.81 33.83 51.23
N SER A 527 27.03 33.64 50.15
CA SER A 527 27.18 34.41 48.90
C SER A 527 25.83 34.75 48.24
N THR A 528 24.98 35.47 48.98
CA THR A 528 23.57 35.79 48.65
C THR A 528 23.38 36.37 47.25
N HIS A 529 24.29 37.25 46.78
CA HIS A 529 24.21 37.82 45.43
C HIS A 529 24.40 36.78 44.31
N ARG A 530 25.33 35.83 44.47
CA ARG A 530 25.61 34.83 43.43
C ARG A 530 24.47 33.81 43.29
N ILE A 531 23.85 33.45 44.41
CA ILE A 531 22.72 32.52 44.44
C ILE A 531 21.47 33.16 43.82
N ALA A 532 21.23 34.44 44.08
CA ALA A 532 20.14 35.18 43.44
C ALA A 532 20.30 35.24 41.91
N VAL A 533 21.54 35.39 41.39
CA VAL A 533 21.82 35.26 39.95
C VAL A 533 21.47 33.85 39.47
N VAL A 534 21.88 32.79 40.18
CA VAL A 534 21.55 31.41 39.77
C VAL A 534 20.04 31.19 39.72
N MET A 535 19.29 31.64 40.73
CA MET A 535 17.84 31.52 40.77
C MET A 535 17.15 32.33 39.66
N LEU A 536 17.70 33.48 39.28
CA LEU A 536 17.21 34.29 38.16
C LEU A 536 17.42 33.58 36.81
N TRP A 537 18.56 32.92 36.62
CA TRP A 537 18.90 32.24 35.37
C TRP A 537 18.28 30.86 35.22
N LEU A 538 18.02 30.14 36.32
CA LEU A 538 17.58 28.75 36.29
C LEU A 538 16.30 28.53 35.46
N PRO A 539 15.20 29.28 35.65
CA PRO A 539 13.99 29.12 34.84
C PRO A 539 14.26 29.39 33.35
N VAL A 540 15.08 30.39 33.04
CA VAL A 540 15.38 30.78 31.66
C VAL A 540 16.25 29.74 30.96
N ILE A 541 17.19 29.12 31.67
CA ILE A 541 17.99 28.01 31.14
C ILE A 541 17.10 26.79 30.86
N LEU A 542 16.13 26.48 31.71
CA LEU A 542 15.18 25.39 31.47
C LEU A 542 14.33 25.65 30.22
N VAL A 543 13.82 26.87 30.05
CA VAL A 543 13.09 27.29 28.84
C VAL A 543 14.01 27.19 27.61
N TYR A 544 15.25 27.70 27.69
CA TYR A 544 16.25 27.60 26.62
C TYR A 544 16.48 26.15 26.14
N LEU A 545 16.48 25.18 27.05
CA LEU A 545 16.60 23.76 26.71
C LEU A 545 15.34 23.22 26.01
N MET A 546 14.13 23.59 26.48
CA MET A 546 12.87 23.14 25.87
C MET A 546 12.55 23.79 24.52
N ASP A 547 12.94 25.05 24.30
CA ASP A 547 12.52 25.84 23.14
C ASP A 547 12.81 25.20 21.78
N LEU A 548 13.82 24.33 21.70
CA LEU A 548 14.11 23.63 20.45
C LEU A 548 12.91 22.80 19.98
N GLN A 549 12.16 22.19 20.91
CA GLN A 549 10.97 21.40 20.60
C GLN A 549 9.84 22.26 20.05
N ILE A 550 9.66 23.48 20.57
CA ILE A 550 8.62 24.42 20.13
C ILE A 550 8.89 24.83 18.68
N TRP A 551 10.10 25.32 18.39
CA TRP A 551 10.48 25.73 17.04
C TRP A 551 10.46 24.56 16.06
N TYR A 552 10.92 23.39 16.48
CA TYR A 552 10.82 22.17 15.68
C TYR A 552 9.35 21.87 15.33
N SER A 553 8.42 21.93 16.29
CA SER A 553 7.01 21.62 16.06
C SER A 553 6.33 22.60 15.09
N ILE A 554 6.67 23.90 15.18
CA ILE A 554 6.14 24.92 14.25
C ILE A 554 6.62 24.64 12.83
N TYR A 555 7.93 24.50 12.63
CA TYR A 555 8.49 24.26 11.30
C TYR A 555 8.12 22.88 10.75
N SER A 556 8.05 21.84 11.58
CA SER A 556 7.60 20.51 11.16
C SER A 556 6.14 20.54 10.71
N SER A 557 5.27 21.30 11.38
CA SER A 557 3.89 21.51 10.96
C SER A 557 3.81 22.25 9.62
N LEU A 558 4.61 23.30 9.41
CA LEU A 558 4.63 24.05 8.15
C LEU A 558 5.16 23.21 6.98
N VAL A 559 6.27 22.51 7.19
CA VAL A 559 6.83 21.59 6.19
C VAL A 559 5.88 20.43 5.93
N GLY A 560 5.26 19.87 6.97
CA GLY A 560 4.24 18.83 6.85
C GLY A 560 3.03 19.29 6.05
N ALA A 561 2.51 20.49 6.34
CA ALA A 561 1.38 21.08 5.60
C ALA A 561 1.73 21.36 4.14
N THR A 562 2.91 21.91 3.85
CA THR A 562 3.35 22.15 2.46
C THR A 562 3.55 20.84 1.70
N ILE A 563 4.21 19.84 2.29
CA ILE A 563 4.35 18.50 1.68
C ILE A 563 2.98 17.88 1.46
N GLY A 564 2.05 18.00 2.43
CA GLY A 564 0.69 17.50 2.31
C GLY A 564 -0.07 18.13 1.15
N LEU A 565 0.05 19.45 1.00
CA LEU A 565 -0.56 20.22 -0.09
C LEU A 565 0.04 19.84 -1.46
N PHE A 566 1.36 19.75 -1.58
CA PHE A 566 2.01 19.30 -2.82
C PHE A 566 1.75 17.81 -3.15
N SER A 567 1.41 17.03 -2.13
CA SER A 567 0.98 15.64 -2.26
C SER A 567 -0.53 15.50 -2.50
N HIS A 568 -1.29 16.61 -2.49
CA HIS A 568 -2.74 16.65 -2.66
C HIS A 568 -3.49 15.74 -1.68
N LEU A 569 -2.94 15.59 -0.46
CA LEU A 569 -3.60 14.85 0.61
C LEU A 569 -4.84 15.61 1.06
N GLY A 570 -6.02 15.05 0.78
CA GLY A 570 -7.31 15.61 1.18
C GLY A 570 -7.83 16.73 0.27
N GLU A 571 -7.56 16.68 -1.04
CA GLU A 571 -8.16 17.61 -2.02
C GLU A 571 -9.67 17.38 -2.21
N ILE A 572 -10.11 16.13 -2.21
CA ILE A 572 -11.53 15.71 -2.25
C ILE A 572 -11.90 15.22 -0.85
N ARG A 573 -12.52 16.09 -0.04
CA ARG A 573 -12.98 15.78 1.32
C ARG A 573 -14.48 15.50 1.36
N ASN A 574 -15.24 16.13 0.45
CA ASN A 574 -16.69 16.13 0.44
C ASN A 574 -17.25 15.64 -0.91
N ILE A 575 -18.52 15.22 -0.90
CA ILE A 575 -19.26 14.80 -2.10
C ILE A 575 -19.31 15.94 -3.14
N ASP A 576 -19.42 17.20 -2.72
CA ASP A 576 -19.46 18.33 -3.66
C ASP A 576 -18.16 18.44 -4.49
N GLN A 577 -17.02 18.25 -3.83
CA GLN A 577 -15.71 18.22 -4.50
C GLN A 577 -15.58 16.98 -5.40
N LEU A 578 -16.14 15.85 -4.98
CA LEU A 578 -16.22 14.64 -5.81
C LEU A 578 -17.00 14.90 -7.10
N ARG A 579 -18.18 15.53 -7.02
CA ARG A 579 -19.03 15.86 -8.18
C ARG A 579 -18.33 16.76 -9.19
N LEU A 580 -17.65 17.80 -8.71
CA LEU A 580 -16.87 18.71 -9.56
C LEU A 580 -15.73 17.99 -10.30
N ARG A 581 -15.08 17.03 -9.64
CA ARG A 581 -13.96 16.28 -10.21
C ARG A 581 -14.39 15.08 -11.03
N PHE A 582 -15.63 14.59 -10.89
CA PHE A 582 -16.11 13.34 -11.50
C PHE A 582 -15.96 13.29 -13.04
N GLN A 583 -16.06 14.42 -13.74
CA GLN A 583 -15.82 14.49 -15.19
C GLN A 583 -14.41 14.04 -15.60
N PHE A 584 -13.43 14.23 -14.71
CA PHE A 584 -12.05 13.83 -14.93
C PHE A 584 -11.76 12.40 -14.42
N PHE A 585 -12.71 11.72 -13.76
CA PHE A 585 -12.48 10.39 -13.20
C PHE A 585 -12.22 9.34 -14.26
N SER A 586 -13.01 9.33 -15.34
CA SER A 586 -12.81 8.40 -16.45
C SER A 586 -11.38 8.52 -17.00
N SER A 587 -10.94 9.76 -17.23
CA SER A 587 -9.59 10.07 -17.72
C SER A 587 -8.48 9.72 -16.71
N ALA A 588 -8.71 9.94 -15.41
CA ALA A 588 -7.75 9.61 -14.36
C ALA A 588 -7.64 8.10 -14.16
N MET A 589 -8.76 7.38 -14.17
CA MET A 589 -8.78 5.92 -14.09
C MET A 589 -8.10 5.31 -15.32
N GLN A 590 -8.42 5.78 -16.52
CA GLN A 590 -7.78 5.31 -17.74
C GLN A 590 -6.26 5.54 -17.70
N PHE A 591 -5.82 6.75 -17.33
CA PHE A 591 -4.40 7.09 -17.30
C PHE A 591 -3.62 6.28 -16.24
N ASN A 592 -4.24 6.00 -15.09
CA ASN A 592 -3.56 5.33 -13.98
C ASN A 592 -3.69 3.80 -14.02
N LEU A 593 -4.85 3.27 -14.41
CA LEU A 593 -5.22 1.85 -14.27
C LEU A 593 -5.17 1.08 -15.60
N LYS A 594 -5.39 1.73 -16.77
CA LYS A 594 -5.29 1.03 -18.05
C LYS A 594 -3.81 0.81 -18.41
N PRO A 595 -3.36 -0.44 -18.64
CA PRO A 595 -1.98 -0.66 -19.06
C PRO A 595 -1.76 -0.08 -20.45
N GLU A 596 -0.70 0.70 -20.61
CA GLU A 596 -0.31 1.23 -21.91
C GLU A 596 0.44 0.13 -22.70
N GLU A 597 -0.01 -0.21 -23.91
CA GLU A 597 0.73 -1.07 -24.82
C GLU A 597 2.07 -0.40 -25.19
N ARG A 598 3.15 -0.81 -24.52
CA ARG A 598 4.48 -0.22 -24.69
C ARG A 598 5.14 -0.71 -25.98
N LEU A 599 4.75 -0.13 -27.11
CA LEU A 599 5.30 -0.45 -28.44
C LEU A 599 6.57 0.35 -28.84
N LEU A 600 7.22 1.15 -27.96
CA LEU A 600 8.33 2.02 -28.42
C LEU A 600 9.55 2.12 -27.47
N GLY A 601 10.73 2.21 -28.10
CA GLY A 601 12.07 1.92 -27.55
C GLY A 601 12.71 2.93 -26.55
N PRO A 602 13.94 2.61 -26.08
CA PRO A 602 14.56 3.18 -24.86
C PRO A 602 14.94 4.67 -24.90
N LYS A 603 14.93 5.33 -26.06
CA LYS A 603 15.23 6.77 -26.18
C LYS A 603 14.02 7.69 -25.96
N ALA A 604 12.80 7.14 -26.02
CA ALA A 604 11.56 7.91 -25.83
C ALA A 604 11.24 8.17 -24.34
N THR A 605 11.99 7.59 -23.39
CA THR A 605 11.58 7.52 -21.98
C THR A 605 11.58 8.86 -21.25
N VAL A 606 12.46 9.81 -21.57
CA VAL A 606 12.52 11.13 -20.88
C VAL A 606 11.46 12.08 -21.42
N LEU A 607 11.33 12.20 -22.73
CA LEU A 607 10.28 12.99 -23.40
C LEU A 607 8.88 12.45 -23.05
N LYS A 608 8.71 11.13 -23.00
CA LYS A 608 7.48 10.49 -22.56
C LYS A 608 7.21 10.77 -21.07
N LYS A 609 8.19 10.61 -20.17
CA LYS A 609 8.03 10.99 -18.76
C LYS A 609 7.66 12.46 -18.57
N ALA A 610 8.20 13.37 -19.38
CA ALA A 610 7.84 14.78 -19.36
C ALA A 610 6.41 15.01 -19.88
N ARG A 611 6.02 14.35 -20.98
CA ARG A 611 4.64 14.40 -21.51
C ARG A 611 3.63 13.81 -20.52
N ASP A 612 3.96 12.69 -19.88
CA ASP A 612 3.16 12.05 -18.83
C ASP A 612 3.06 12.96 -17.61
N ALA A 613 4.15 13.63 -17.22
CA ALA A 613 4.13 14.61 -16.13
C ALA A 613 3.23 15.82 -16.49
N ILE A 614 3.28 16.30 -17.73
CA ILE A 614 2.40 17.38 -18.21
C ILE A 614 0.93 16.91 -18.25
N HIS A 615 0.65 15.69 -18.74
CA HIS A 615 -0.71 15.12 -18.73
C HIS A 615 -1.24 14.92 -17.31
N ARG A 616 -0.41 14.43 -16.38
CA ARG A 616 -0.75 14.36 -14.95
C ARG A 616 -1.04 15.73 -14.37
N LEU A 617 -0.24 16.74 -14.72
CA LEU A 617 -0.45 18.11 -14.25
C LEU A 617 -1.76 18.68 -14.81
N LYS A 618 -2.09 18.41 -16.08
CA LYS A 618 -3.38 18.77 -16.68
C LYS A 618 -4.57 18.08 -16.01
N LEU A 619 -4.47 16.77 -15.74
CA LEU A 619 -5.49 15.98 -15.03
C LEU A 619 -5.69 16.47 -13.58
N ARG A 620 -4.58 16.76 -12.89
CA ARG A 620 -4.53 17.20 -11.50
C ARG A 620 -5.14 18.59 -11.29
N TYR A 621 -4.86 19.54 -12.17
CA TYR A 621 -5.40 20.90 -12.05
C TYR A 621 -6.70 21.13 -12.83
N GLY A 622 -7.19 20.14 -13.59
CA GLY A 622 -8.41 20.30 -14.41
C GLY A 622 -8.25 21.31 -15.55
N ILE A 623 -7.00 21.58 -15.99
CA ILE A 623 -6.66 22.54 -17.07
C ILE A 623 -6.70 21.84 -18.44
N GLY A 624 -7.02 20.54 -18.48
CA GLY A 624 -7.34 19.84 -19.73
C GLY A 624 -8.67 20.30 -20.32
N GLN A 625 -8.87 20.14 -21.64
CA GLN A 625 -10.20 20.26 -22.21
C GLN A 625 -11.12 19.25 -21.50
N PRO A 626 -12.30 19.66 -20.98
CA PRO A 626 -13.31 18.71 -20.53
C PRO A 626 -13.60 17.72 -21.66
N PHE A 627 -13.95 16.50 -21.31
CA PHE A 627 -14.05 15.33 -22.19
C PHE A 627 -15.12 15.51 -23.29
N ASN A 628 -14.86 16.39 -24.26
CA ASN A 628 -15.78 16.71 -25.35
C ASN A 628 -15.46 15.82 -26.56
N LYS A 629 -15.82 14.54 -26.48
CA LYS A 629 -15.80 13.63 -27.65
C LYS A 629 -16.97 12.65 -27.56
N ILE A 630 -18.06 13.04 -28.20
CA ILE A 630 -19.38 12.39 -28.18
C ILE A 630 -19.40 11.06 -28.98
N GLU A 631 -18.43 10.76 -29.84
CA GLU A 631 -18.55 9.59 -30.75
C GLU A 631 -17.39 8.59 -30.78
N SER A 632 -16.17 8.95 -30.33
CA SER A 632 -15.00 8.04 -30.38
C SER A 632 -14.67 7.32 -29.06
N SER A 633 -15.47 7.52 -28.00
CA SER A 633 -15.14 7.14 -26.61
C SER A 633 -16.15 6.17 -25.96
N GLN A 634 -17.10 5.58 -26.71
CA GLN A 634 -18.07 4.64 -26.12
C GLN A 634 -17.40 3.44 -25.44
N VAL A 635 -16.28 2.94 -26.00
CA VAL A 635 -15.48 1.86 -25.41
C VAL A 635 -14.80 2.30 -24.09
N GLU A 636 -14.37 3.56 -24.01
CA GLU A 636 -13.71 4.09 -22.81
C GLU A 636 -14.73 4.36 -21.69
N ALA A 637 -15.90 4.89 -22.04
CA ALA A 637 -17.00 5.11 -21.11
C ALA A 637 -17.58 3.79 -20.58
N THR A 638 -17.70 2.76 -21.43
CA THR A 638 -18.14 1.41 -21.02
C THR A 638 -17.12 0.74 -20.12
N TRP A 639 -15.82 0.84 -20.42
CA TRP A 639 -14.76 0.35 -19.54
C TRP A 639 -14.83 0.99 -18.13
N PHE A 640 -15.02 2.30 -18.07
CA PHE A 640 -15.20 3.01 -16.80
C PHE A 640 -16.48 2.59 -16.07
N ALA A 641 -17.59 2.43 -16.79
CA ALA A 641 -18.86 2.00 -16.22
C ALA A 641 -18.76 0.60 -15.58
N LEU A 642 -18.07 -0.35 -16.23
CA LEU A 642 -17.84 -1.69 -15.68
C LEU A 642 -17.10 -1.63 -14.33
N LEU A 643 -16.04 -0.83 -14.22
CA LEU A 643 -15.31 -0.68 -12.97
C LEU A 643 -16.11 0.06 -11.89
N TRP A 644 -16.75 1.17 -12.26
CA TRP A 644 -17.51 1.98 -11.32
C TRP A 644 -18.70 1.21 -10.74
N ASN A 645 -19.49 0.55 -11.59
CA ASN A 645 -20.64 -0.22 -11.15
C ASN A 645 -20.23 -1.38 -10.23
N GLU A 646 -19.10 -2.01 -10.49
CA GLU A 646 -18.56 -3.06 -9.60
C GLU A 646 -18.17 -2.53 -8.21
N ILE A 647 -17.67 -1.30 -8.11
CA ILE A 647 -17.42 -0.65 -6.81
C ILE A 647 -18.75 -0.42 -6.07
N ILE A 648 -19.76 0.11 -6.77
CA ILE A 648 -21.09 0.36 -6.19
C ILE A 648 -21.75 -0.95 -5.74
N LEU A 649 -21.66 -2.02 -6.53
CA LEU A 649 -22.15 -3.35 -6.16
C LEU A 649 -21.47 -3.89 -4.91
N THR A 650 -20.15 -3.71 -4.80
CA THR A 650 -19.40 -4.15 -3.61
C THR A 650 -19.89 -3.43 -2.35
N PHE A 651 -20.18 -2.12 -2.43
CA PHE A 651 -20.80 -1.38 -1.31
C PHE A 651 -22.20 -1.89 -0.98
N ARG A 652 -22.96 -2.32 -1.99
CA ARG A 652 -24.27 -2.92 -1.76
C ARG A 652 -24.17 -4.29 -1.08
N GLU A 653 -23.20 -5.12 -1.47
CA GLU A 653 -22.89 -6.41 -0.83
C GLU A 653 -22.36 -6.27 0.62
N GLU A 654 -21.79 -5.11 0.95
CA GLU A 654 -21.41 -4.76 2.33
C GLU A 654 -22.55 -4.18 3.16
N ASP A 655 -23.71 -3.95 2.54
CA ASP A 655 -24.87 -3.28 3.11
C ASP A 655 -24.60 -1.81 3.49
N LEU A 656 -23.61 -1.15 2.86
CA LEU A 656 -23.29 0.27 3.06
C LEU A 656 -24.27 1.22 2.34
N ILE A 657 -24.87 0.76 1.24
CA ILE A 657 -25.83 1.53 0.45
C ILE A 657 -27.11 0.74 0.21
N SER A 658 -28.23 1.46 0.07
CA SER A 658 -29.54 0.87 -0.25
C SER A 658 -29.71 0.56 -1.75
N ASP A 659 -30.69 -0.28 -2.11
CA ASP A 659 -30.98 -0.57 -3.53
C ASP A 659 -31.36 0.70 -4.31
N ARG A 660 -32.03 1.66 -3.66
CA ARG A 660 -32.32 2.97 -4.25
C ARG A 660 -31.06 3.79 -4.51
N GLU A 661 -30.09 3.79 -3.59
CA GLU A 661 -28.83 4.53 -3.77
C GLU A 661 -27.95 3.90 -4.85
N VAL A 662 -27.99 2.57 -5.02
CA VAL A 662 -27.34 1.89 -6.16
C VAL A 662 -27.85 2.47 -7.47
N GLU A 663 -29.16 2.58 -7.66
CA GLU A 663 -29.74 3.14 -8.90
C GLU A 663 -29.34 4.60 -9.16
N LEU A 664 -29.07 5.37 -8.09
CA LEU A 664 -28.65 6.77 -8.20
C LEU A 664 -27.16 6.91 -8.56
N LEU A 665 -26.33 5.98 -8.10
CA LEU A 665 -24.87 6.00 -8.25
C LEU A 665 -24.39 5.25 -9.49
N GLU A 666 -25.13 4.27 -9.98
CA GLU A 666 -24.78 3.45 -11.14
C GLU A 666 -24.68 4.25 -12.45
N LEU A 667 -23.75 3.81 -13.31
CA LEU A 667 -23.63 4.21 -14.72
C LEU A 667 -24.39 3.18 -15.58
N PRO A 668 -25.63 3.44 -16.00
CA PRO A 668 -26.39 2.46 -16.76
C PRO A 668 -25.83 2.30 -18.19
N PRO A 669 -26.01 1.12 -18.79
CA PRO A 669 -25.72 0.92 -20.21
C PRO A 669 -26.59 1.83 -21.08
N ASN A 670 -26.08 2.15 -22.28
CA ASN A 670 -26.88 2.84 -23.29
C ASN A 670 -28.04 1.92 -23.73
N CYS A 671 -29.27 2.32 -23.43
CA CYS A 671 -30.49 1.67 -23.87
C CYS A 671 -31.40 2.68 -24.57
N TRP A 672 -32.43 2.20 -25.27
CA TRP A 672 -33.45 3.06 -25.91
C TRP A 672 -32.91 4.04 -26.97
N ASN A 673 -31.76 3.74 -27.58
CA ASN A 673 -31.08 4.59 -28.57
C ASN A 673 -30.80 6.03 -28.09
N ILE A 674 -30.53 6.21 -26.80
CA ILE A 674 -30.14 7.50 -26.22
C ILE A 674 -28.79 7.95 -26.81
N GLN A 675 -28.71 9.19 -27.29
CA GLN A 675 -27.54 9.71 -28.02
C GLN A 675 -26.35 10.11 -27.12
N VAL A 676 -26.57 10.21 -25.81
CA VAL A 676 -25.59 10.73 -24.84
C VAL A 676 -25.15 9.68 -23.82
N ILE A 677 -23.99 9.91 -23.22
CA ILE A 677 -23.52 9.15 -22.05
C ILE A 677 -24.48 9.39 -20.89
N ARG A 678 -24.93 8.30 -20.28
CA ARG A 678 -25.90 8.32 -19.19
C ARG A 678 -25.18 8.41 -17.85
N TRP A 679 -24.93 9.64 -17.40
CA TRP A 679 -24.27 9.90 -16.11
C TRP A 679 -25.14 9.49 -14.91
N PRO A 680 -24.55 9.16 -13.74
CA PRO A 680 -25.32 8.85 -12.53
C PRO A 680 -26.28 9.96 -12.13
N CYS A 681 -27.46 9.60 -11.61
CA CYS A 681 -28.51 10.56 -11.29
C CYS A 681 -28.09 11.57 -10.21
N PHE A 682 -27.19 11.20 -9.28
CA PHE A 682 -26.69 12.13 -8.27
C PHE A 682 -25.89 13.31 -8.87
N LEU A 683 -25.32 13.15 -10.07
CA LEU A 683 -24.65 14.23 -10.81
C LEU A 683 -25.66 15.13 -11.53
N LEU A 684 -26.71 14.53 -12.10
CA LEU A 684 -27.75 15.22 -12.87
C LEU A 684 -28.77 15.98 -12.01
N CYS A 685 -28.66 15.88 -10.68
CA CYS A 685 -29.56 16.50 -9.72
C CYS A 685 -29.76 18.00 -10.00
N ASN A 686 -31.03 18.43 -10.11
CA ASN A 686 -31.47 19.81 -10.33
C ASN A 686 -31.05 20.42 -11.68
N GLU A 687 -30.22 19.75 -12.49
CA GLU A 687 -29.72 20.34 -13.75
C GLU A 687 -30.81 20.49 -14.81
N LEU A 688 -31.77 19.56 -14.87
CA LEU A 688 -32.92 19.69 -15.78
C LEU A 688 -33.85 20.83 -15.35
N LEU A 689 -34.15 20.95 -14.05
CA LEU A 689 -34.99 22.04 -13.53
C LEU A 689 -34.34 23.41 -13.76
N LEU A 690 -33.00 23.49 -13.62
CA LEU A 690 -32.24 24.69 -13.97
C LEU A 690 -32.27 24.98 -15.48
N ALA A 691 -32.23 23.96 -16.34
CA ALA A 691 -32.39 24.15 -17.78
C ALA A 691 -33.80 24.66 -18.12
N LEU A 692 -34.83 24.15 -17.45
CA LEU A 692 -36.22 24.60 -17.59
C LEU A 692 -36.41 26.04 -17.12
N SER A 693 -35.82 26.42 -15.98
CA SER A 693 -35.88 27.81 -15.49
C SER A 693 -35.15 28.76 -16.45
N GLN A 694 -33.98 28.36 -16.97
CA GLN A 694 -33.24 29.12 -17.98
C GLN A 694 -34.02 29.25 -19.29
N ALA A 695 -34.71 28.20 -19.74
CA ALA A 695 -35.56 28.28 -20.93
C ALA A 695 -36.75 29.24 -20.75
N ASN A 696 -37.31 29.30 -19.53
CA ASN A 696 -38.40 30.22 -19.21
C ASN A 696 -37.94 31.68 -19.00
N GLU A 697 -36.75 31.92 -18.44
CA GLU A 697 -36.18 33.27 -18.35
C GLU A 697 -35.78 33.83 -19.71
N LEU A 698 -35.38 32.95 -20.64
CA LEU A 698 -34.76 33.31 -21.91
C LEU A 698 -35.68 33.02 -23.11
N CYS A 699 -36.99 33.21 -22.93
CA CYS A 699 -38.01 32.92 -23.95
C CYS A 699 -37.81 33.64 -25.29
N ASP A 700 -37.19 34.82 -25.27
CA ASP A 700 -37.02 35.70 -26.43
C ASP A 700 -35.57 35.78 -26.92
N ALA A 701 -34.65 35.07 -26.27
CA ALA A 701 -33.25 34.99 -26.69
C ALA A 701 -33.12 34.04 -27.90
N PRO A 702 -32.11 34.23 -28.76
CA PRO A 702 -31.87 33.31 -29.87
C PRO A 702 -31.44 31.93 -29.34
N ASP A 703 -31.91 30.86 -30.00
CA ASP A 703 -31.62 29.45 -29.66
C ASP A 703 -30.13 29.17 -29.41
N ARG A 704 -29.24 29.81 -30.18
CA ARG A 704 -27.79 29.63 -30.03
C ARG A 704 -27.29 30.04 -28.65
N TRP A 705 -27.86 31.09 -28.07
CA TRP A 705 -27.45 31.59 -26.76
C TRP A 705 -28.05 30.75 -25.64
N LEU A 706 -29.33 30.36 -25.76
CA LEU A 706 -29.96 29.41 -24.85
C LEU A 706 -29.20 28.08 -24.82
N TRP A 707 -28.90 27.50 -25.99
CA TRP A 707 -28.15 26.26 -26.09
C TRP A 707 -26.71 26.39 -25.58
N SER A 708 -26.04 27.52 -25.82
CA SER A 708 -24.71 27.79 -25.25
C SER A 708 -24.75 27.80 -23.71
N LYS A 709 -25.81 28.36 -23.13
CA LYS A 709 -25.99 28.40 -21.67
C LYS A 709 -26.36 27.03 -21.09
N ILE A 710 -27.14 26.22 -21.80
CA ILE A 710 -27.39 24.81 -21.46
C ILE A 710 -26.07 24.01 -21.51
N CYS A 711 -25.26 24.21 -22.56
CA CYS A 711 -23.97 23.55 -22.75
C CYS A 711 -22.86 24.03 -21.81
N SER A 712 -23.10 25.05 -20.97
CA SER A 712 -22.11 25.49 -19.98
C SER A 712 -21.77 24.40 -18.95
N SER A 713 -22.70 23.48 -18.70
CA SER A 713 -22.52 22.28 -17.89
C SER A 713 -22.77 21.05 -18.77
N GLU A 714 -21.78 20.16 -18.89
CA GLU A 714 -21.95 18.90 -19.63
C GLU A 714 -23.06 18.02 -19.02
N TYR A 715 -23.23 18.04 -17.69
CA TYR A 715 -24.30 17.30 -17.02
C TYR A 715 -25.68 17.85 -17.38
N ARG A 716 -25.82 19.17 -17.51
CA ARG A 716 -27.08 19.80 -17.94
C ARG A 716 -27.44 19.42 -19.36
N ARG A 717 -26.47 19.49 -20.27
CA ARG A 717 -26.64 19.07 -21.67
C ARG A 717 -27.07 17.60 -21.76
N CYS A 718 -26.40 16.71 -21.04
CA CYS A 718 -26.74 15.29 -21.04
C CYS A 718 -28.11 15.02 -20.39
N ALA A 719 -28.47 15.70 -19.29
CA ALA A 719 -29.77 15.54 -18.63
C ALA A 719 -30.93 15.92 -19.55
N VAL A 720 -30.82 17.02 -20.30
CA VAL A 720 -31.85 17.47 -21.25
C VAL A 720 -32.05 16.45 -22.37
N ILE A 721 -30.95 15.99 -22.99
CA ILE A 721 -31.01 15.02 -24.10
C ILE A 721 -31.51 13.65 -23.59
N GLU A 722 -30.99 13.15 -22.48
CA GLU A 722 -31.43 11.87 -21.90
C GLU A 722 -32.92 11.90 -21.53
N ALA A 723 -33.41 12.98 -20.91
CA ALA A 723 -34.81 13.11 -20.56
C ALA A 723 -35.70 13.11 -21.81
N PHE A 724 -35.34 13.86 -22.86
CA PHE A 724 -36.09 13.94 -24.10
C PHE A 724 -36.14 12.59 -24.84
N ASP A 725 -34.99 11.96 -25.07
CA ASP A 725 -34.89 10.65 -25.74
C ASP A 725 -35.66 9.56 -24.98
N SER A 726 -35.58 9.58 -23.64
CA SER A 726 -36.26 8.60 -22.80
C SER A 726 -37.79 8.79 -22.82
N ILE A 727 -38.28 10.03 -22.75
CA ILE A 727 -39.71 10.33 -22.84
C ILE A 727 -40.25 9.95 -24.22
N LYS A 728 -39.50 10.25 -25.28
CA LYS A 728 -39.82 9.85 -26.66
C LYS A 728 -39.98 8.34 -26.78
N PHE A 729 -39.06 7.57 -26.19
CA PHE A 729 -39.14 6.11 -26.18
C PHE A 729 -40.33 5.59 -25.37
N VAL A 730 -40.55 6.14 -24.16
CA VAL A 730 -41.65 5.72 -23.28
C VAL A 730 -43.01 5.96 -23.95
N ILE A 731 -43.23 7.13 -24.55
CA ILE A 731 -44.48 7.44 -25.24
C ILE A 731 -44.68 6.48 -26.43
N ARG A 732 -43.64 6.23 -27.24
CA ARG A 732 -43.70 5.26 -28.35
C ARG A 732 -44.03 3.84 -27.89
N LYS A 733 -43.52 3.41 -26.73
CA LYS A 733 -43.77 2.05 -26.21
C LYS A 733 -45.16 1.90 -25.57
N ILE A 734 -45.77 2.98 -25.08
CA ILE A 734 -47.11 2.96 -24.46
C ILE A 734 -48.22 2.97 -25.52
N VAL A 735 -47.99 3.63 -26.66
CA VAL A 735 -48.97 3.66 -27.78
C VAL A 735 -48.87 2.35 -28.57
N LYS A 736 -50.02 1.76 -28.92
CA LYS A 736 -50.10 0.48 -29.63
C LYS A 736 -49.59 0.62 -31.07
N ASN A 737 -48.77 -0.34 -31.50
CA ASN A 737 -48.21 -0.35 -32.86
C ASN A 737 -49.31 -0.49 -33.91
N GLY A 738 -49.26 0.35 -34.95
CA GLY A 738 -50.15 0.29 -36.13
C GLY A 738 -51.48 1.03 -36.00
N THR A 739 -51.64 1.92 -35.02
CA THR A 739 -52.85 2.75 -34.86
C THR A 739 -52.65 4.17 -35.41
N GLU A 740 -53.75 4.89 -35.71
CA GLU A 740 -53.66 6.29 -36.21
C GLU A 740 -52.97 7.21 -35.19
N GLU A 741 -53.16 6.94 -33.90
CA GLU A 741 -52.57 7.69 -32.78
C GLU A 741 -51.05 7.57 -32.73
N GLU A 742 -50.49 6.40 -33.07
CA GLU A 742 -49.04 6.21 -33.17
C GLU A 742 -48.44 7.09 -34.27
N SER A 743 -49.14 7.20 -35.41
CA SER A 743 -48.70 8.03 -36.54
C SER A 743 -48.72 9.53 -36.19
N ILE A 744 -49.74 9.97 -35.43
CA ILE A 744 -49.87 11.35 -34.93
C ILE A 744 -48.73 11.68 -33.96
N VAL A 745 -48.49 10.80 -32.98
CA VAL A 745 -47.44 10.99 -31.97
C VAL A 745 -46.06 10.97 -32.61
N ASN A 746 -45.78 10.03 -33.52
CA ASN A 746 -44.51 9.96 -34.22
C ASN A 746 -44.26 11.21 -35.08
N ARG A 747 -45.29 11.73 -35.75
CA ARG A 747 -45.16 12.95 -36.54
C ARG A 747 -44.94 14.19 -35.68
N LEU A 748 -45.62 14.29 -34.54
CA LEU A 748 -45.40 15.38 -33.58
C LEU A 748 -43.97 15.35 -33.01
N LEU A 749 -43.45 14.18 -32.65
CA LEU A 749 -42.09 14.02 -32.16
C LEU A 749 -41.05 14.34 -33.25
N ASN A 750 -41.27 13.89 -34.49
CA ASN A 750 -40.38 14.17 -35.61
C ASN A 750 -40.38 15.67 -35.96
N GLU A 751 -41.52 16.35 -35.90
CA GLU A 751 -41.59 17.80 -36.10
C GLU A 751 -40.76 18.56 -35.04
N ILE A 752 -40.80 18.09 -33.79
CA ILE A 752 -39.95 18.65 -32.73
C ILE A 752 -38.47 18.39 -33.03
N ASP A 753 -38.10 17.17 -33.44
CA ASP A 753 -36.71 16.84 -33.81
C ASP A 753 -36.19 17.73 -34.95
N GLU A 754 -36.95 17.90 -36.04
CA GLU A 754 -36.60 18.75 -37.18
C GLU A 754 -36.39 20.22 -36.79
N ASN A 755 -37.23 20.72 -35.87
CA ASN A 755 -37.11 22.09 -35.34
C ASN A 755 -35.92 22.26 -34.39
N VAL A 756 -35.56 21.21 -33.64
CA VAL A 756 -34.35 21.18 -32.79
C VAL A 756 -33.09 21.14 -33.66
N GLU A 757 -33.06 20.31 -34.71
CA GLU A 757 -31.94 20.22 -35.66
C GLU A 757 -31.75 21.51 -36.45
N SER A 758 -32.84 22.13 -36.90
CA SER A 758 -32.82 23.40 -37.65
C SER A 758 -32.59 24.64 -36.78
N ARG A 759 -32.54 24.48 -35.43
CA ARG A 759 -32.31 25.55 -34.44
C ARG A 759 -33.31 26.71 -34.53
N LYS A 760 -34.61 26.36 -34.58
CA LYS A 760 -35.73 27.31 -34.64
C LYS A 760 -36.77 27.10 -33.53
N VAL A 761 -36.37 26.53 -32.41
CA VAL A 761 -37.25 26.17 -31.28
C VAL A 761 -37.86 27.41 -30.63
N THR A 762 -37.08 28.45 -30.33
CA THR A 762 -37.62 29.72 -29.76
C THR A 762 -38.54 30.47 -30.72
N GLU A 763 -38.35 30.30 -32.03
CA GLU A 763 -39.16 30.94 -33.07
C GLU A 763 -40.52 30.24 -33.25
N VAL A 764 -40.54 28.91 -33.14
CA VAL A 764 -41.71 28.08 -33.42
C VAL A 764 -42.55 27.80 -32.16
N TYR A 765 -41.92 27.66 -30.99
CA TYR A 765 -42.60 27.20 -29.76
C TYR A 765 -42.57 28.23 -28.61
N LYS A 766 -43.56 28.14 -27.71
CA LYS A 766 -43.68 28.93 -26.49
C LYS A 766 -43.03 28.18 -25.33
N LEU A 767 -41.83 28.59 -24.93
CA LEU A 767 -41.07 27.93 -23.85
C LEU A 767 -41.75 28.03 -22.47
N THR A 768 -42.65 29.00 -22.26
CA THR A 768 -43.44 29.13 -21.02
C THR A 768 -44.38 27.94 -20.78
N VAL A 769 -44.82 27.26 -21.84
CA VAL A 769 -45.71 26.09 -21.77
C VAL A 769 -44.95 24.82 -21.34
N LEU A 770 -43.61 24.84 -21.43
CA LEU A 770 -42.75 23.69 -21.18
C LEU A 770 -42.78 23.25 -19.70
N LEU A 771 -43.02 24.17 -18.77
CA LEU A 771 -43.26 23.87 -17.35
C LEU A 771 -44.55 23.07 -17.13
N ARG A 772 -45.64 23.43 -17.84
CA ARG A 772 -46.92 22.70 -17.76
C ARG A 772 -46.80 21.31 -18.38
N ILE A 773 -46.03 21.18 -19.46
CA ILE A 773 -45.71 19.88 -20.07
C ILE A 773 -44.91 19.02 -19.09
N HIS A 774 -43.89 19.59 -18.43
CA HIS A 774 -43.09 18.90 -17.40
C HIS A 774 -43.95 18.36 -16.24
N GLU A 775 -44.88 19.15 -15.70
CA GLU A 775 -45.80 18.69 -14.64
C GLU A 775 -46.70 17.52 -15.08
N LYS A 776 -47.21 17.57 -16.32
CA LYS A 776 -48.03 16.49 -16.88
C LYS A 776 -47.21 15.23 -17.19
N LEU A 777 -45.95 15.38 -17.59
CA LEU A 777 -45.02 14.26 -17.79
C LEU A 777 -44.67 13.55 -16.47
N ILE A 778 -44.46 14.30 -15.37
CA ILE A 778 -44.29 13.71 -14.04
C ILE A 778 -45.54 12.91 -13.66
N SER A 779 -46.72 13.52 -13.82
CA SER A 779 -48.00 12.85 -13.53
C SER A 779 -48.17 11.57 -14.36
N LEU A 780 -47.71 11.55 -15.61
CA LEU A 780 -47.74 10.35 -16.46
C LEU A 780 -46.84 9.25 -15.90
N LEU A 781 -45.60 9.56 -15.55
CA LEU A 781 -44.64 8.58 -15.04
C LEU A 781 -45.02 8.00 -13.68
N GLU A 782 -45.54 8.83 -12.76
CA GLU A 782 -46.07 8.37 -11.47
C GLU A 782 -47.19 7.35 -11.67
N ARG A 783 -48.11 7.60 -12.62
CA ARG A 783 -49.20 6.67 -12.93
C ARG A 783 -48.76 5.40 -13.63
N LEU A 784 -47.65 5.43 -14.35
CA LEU A 784 -47.06 4.23 -14.95
C LEU A 784 -46.37 3.35 -13.90
N MET A 785 -45.94 3.92 -12.77
CA MET A 785 -45.31 3.21 -11.65
C MET A 785 -46.33 2.65 -10.63
N ASP A 786 -47.58 3.13 -10.62
CA ASP A 786 -48.62 2.63 -9.71
C ASP A 786 -48.95 1.14 -9.98
N PRO A 787 -49.09 0.30 -8.92
CA PRO A 787 -49.44 -1.12 -9.08
C PRO A 787 -50.86 -1.31 -9.67
N ASP A 788 -51.79 -0.42 -9.28
CA ASP A 788 -53.16 -0.39 -9.79
C ASP A 788 -53.27 0.48 -11.05
N LYS A 789 -52.92 -0.10 -12.20
CA LYS A 789 -52.87 0.60 -13.49
C LYS A 789 -54.27 1.02 -13.99
N LYS A 790 -54.73 2.22 -13.61
CA LYS A 790 -56.01 2.80 -14.09
C LYS A 790 -55.83 3.41 -15.48
N VAL A 791 -56.06 2.60 -16.52
CA VAL A 791 -55.90 2.98 -17.95
C VAL A 791 -56.58 4.32 -18.29
N PHE A 792 -57.82 4.54 -17.84
CA PHE A 792 -58.58 5.78 -18.11
C PHE A 792 -57.87 7.06 -17.62
N ARG A 793 -57.14 7.00 -16.49
CA ARG A 793 -56.39 8.17 -16.00
C ARG A 793 -55.14 8.44 -16.84
N ILE A 794 -54.50 7.40 -17.35
CA ILE A 794 -53.35 7.50 -18.26
C ILE A 794 -53.82 8.13 -19.59
N VAL A 795 -54.96 7.69 -20.12
CA VAL A 795 -55.62 8.27 -21.31
C VAL A 795 -55.83 9.78 -21.12
N ASN A 796 -56.40 10.21 -19.99
CA ASN A 796 -56.65 11.63 -19.73
C ASN A 796 -55.36 12.47 -19.67
N ILE A 797 -54.28 11.91 -19.11
CA ILE A 797 -52.99 12.60 -19.04
C ILE A 797 -52.35 12.68 -20.44
N LEU A 798 -52.39 11.60 -21.22
CA LEU A 798 -51.91 11.60 -22.61
C LEU A 798 -52.70 12.57 -23.49
N GLN A 799 -54.02 12.65 -23.29
CA GLN A 799 -54.89 13.62 -23.95
C GLN A 799 -54.49 15.05 -23.60
N ALA A 800 -54.29 15.35 -22.31
CA ALA A 800 -53.85 16.66 -21.87
C ALA A 800 -52.44 17.01 -22.41
N LEU A 801 -51.53 16.03 -22.50
CA LEU A 801 -50.21 16.22 -23.11
C LEU A 801 -50.31 16.50 -24.61
N TYR A 802 -51.18 15.78 -25.33
CA TYR A 802 -51.45 16.03 -26.74
C TYR A 802 -52.04 17.42 -26.97
N GLU A 803 -53.01 17.84 -26.16
CA GLU A 803 -53.61 19.18 -26.23
C GLU A 803 -52.57 20.28 -26.01
N LEU A 804 -51.75 20.14 -24.96
CA LEU A 804 -50.67 21.07 -24.66
C LEU A 804 -49.65 21.14 -25.80
N CYS A 805 -49.19 20.00 -26.33
CA CYS A 805 -48.15 19.94 -27.35
C CYS A 805 -48.64 20.34 -28.75
N ALA A 806 -49.86 20.00 -29.15
CA ALA A 806 -50.36 20.27 -30.49
C ALA A 806 -51.01 21.66 -30.63
N TRP A 807 -51.59 22.20 -29.56
CA TRP A 807 -52.38 23.45 -29.62
C TRP A 807 -51.75 24.63 -28.90
N GLU A 808 -51.17 24.41 -27.71
CA GLU A 808 -50.65 25.50 -26.88
C GLU A 808 -49.15 25.74 -27.03
N PHE A 809 -48.38 24.68 -27.31
CA PHE A 809 -46.93 24.74 -27.44
C PHE A 809 -46.46 25.54 -28.67
N PRO A 810 -47.07 25.43 -29.88
CA PRO A 810 -46.72 26.27 -31.01
C PRO A 810 -47.06 27.76 -30.78
N ARG A 811 -46.17 28.68 -31.21
CA ARG A 811 -46.44 30.14 -31.15
C ARG A 811 -47.64 30.53 -32.00
N ILE A 812 -47.78 29.91 -33.17
CA ILE A 812 -48.88 30.10 -34.12
C ILE A 812 -49.93 29.02 -33.88
N ARG A 813 -51.15 29.43 -33.50
CA ARG A 813 -52.29 28.51 -33.37
C ARG A 813 -52.66 27.93 -34.74
N ARG A 814 -52.71 26.61 -34.83
CA ARG A 814 -53.13 25.86 -36.03
C ARG A 814 -54.63 25.65 -36.02
N SER A 815 -55.28 25.73 -37.17
CA SER A 815 -56.68 25.32 -37.29
C SER A 815 -56.81 23.79 -37.33
N THR A 816 -57.98 23.25 -36.98
CA THR A 816 -58.27 21.80 -37.08
C THR A 816 -57.99 21.23 -38.47
N GLN A 817 -58.26 22.01 -39.53
CA GLN A 817 -57.98 21.63 -40.91
C GLN A 817 -56.47 21.56 -41.21
N GLN A 818 -55.68 22.50 -40.68
CA GLN A 818 -54.22 22.49 -40.82
C GLN A 818 -53.60 21.31 -40.06
N LEU A 819 -54.10 20.99 -38.87
CA LEU A 819 -53.64 19.83 -38.10
C LEU A 819 -53.94 18.50 -38.81
N ARG A 820 -55.10 18.37 -39.48
CA ARG A 820 -55.43 17.19 -40.29
C ARG A 820 -54.56 17.07 -41.54
N GLN A 821 -54.29 18.17 -42.24
CA GLN A 821 -53.38 18.19 -43.39
C GLN A 821 -51.95 17.80 -43.00
N LEU A 822 -51.50 18.26 -41.83
CA LEU A 822 -50.24 17.86 -41.24
C LEU A 822 -50.29 16.46 -40.62
N GLY A 823 -51.42 15.75 -40.61
CA GLY A 823 -51.62 14.43 -39.95
C GLY A 823 -51.27 14.41 -38.47
N LEU A 824 -51.50 15.52 -37.79
CA LEU A 824 -51.41 15.70 -36.34
C LEU A 824 -52.77 15.56 -35.65
N ALA A 825 -53.83 15.25 -36.39
CA ALA A 825 -55.20 15.04 -35.90
C ALA A 825 -55.85 13.85 -36.64
N PRO A 826 -56.76 13.11 -35.99
CA PRO A 826 -57.37 11.90 -36.55
C PRO A 826 -58.25 12.21 -37.78
N VAL A 827 -58.29 11.24 -38.71
CA VAL A 827 -58.95 11.39 -40.03
C VAL A 827 -60.40 10.90 -39.99
N SER A 828 -60.74 10.01 -39.05
CA SER A 828 -62.10 9.46 -38.86
C SER A 828 -63.02 10.35 -38.00
N LEU A 829 -64.32 10.39 -38.34
CA LEU A 829 -65.33 11.36 -37.86
C LEU A 829 -65.95 10.99 -36.48
N ASN A 830 -65.74 11.85 -35.49
CA ASN A 830 -66.69 12.44 -34.52
C ASN A 830 -65.86 13.07 -33.37
N ALA A 831 -65.19 14.19 -33.67
CA ALA A 831 -64.08 14.72 -32.89
C ALA A 831 -64.44 15.37 -31.53
N ASP A 832 -65.72 15.50 -31.20
CA ASP A 832 -66.15 16.29 -30.03
C ASP A 832 -66.56 15.45 -28.81
N THR A 833 -66.53 14.10 -28.88
CA THR A 833 -67.03 13.25 -27.78
C THR A 833 -66.14 12.05 -27.37
N GLU A 834 -65.17 11.63 -28.17
CA GLU A 834 -64.29 10.49 -27.84
C GLU A 834 -62.82 10.91 -27.62
N LEU A 835 -62.24 10.47 -26.51
CA LEU A 835 -60.84 10.71 -26.15
C LEU A 835 -59.90 9.89 -27.06
N LEU A 836 -58.82 10.51 -27.54
CA LEU A 836 -57.97 10.01 -28.62
C LEU A 836 -57.24 8.70 -28.27
N PHE A 837 -56.89 8.48 -27.00
CA PHE A 837 -56.05 7.36 -26.57
C PHE A 837 -56.81 6.18 -25.91
N VAL A 838 -58.15 6.16 -25.92
CA VAL A 838 -58.96 5.18 -25.14
C VAL A 838 -58.66 3.73 -25.52
N ASN A 839 -58.47 3.44 -26.82
CA ASN A 839 -58.25 2.09 -27.34
C ASN A 839 -56.81 1.85 -27.86
N ALA A 840 -55.90 2.80 -27.61
CA ALA A 840 -54.56 2.83 -28.22
C ALA A 840 -53.41 2.61 -27.20
N ILE A 841 -53.70 2.24 -25.94
CA ILE A 841 -52.68 2.04 -24.91
C ILE A 841 -52.32 0.55 -24.77
N ASN A 842 -51.02 0.24 -24.87
CA ASN A 842 -50.45 -1.05 -24.51
C ASN A 842 -49.48 -0.88 -23.33
N LEU A 843 -49.89 -1.35 -22.15
CA LEU A 843 -49.05 -1.26 -20.94
C LEU A 843 -48.09 -2.45 -20.89
N PRO A 844 -46.78 -2.23 -20.71
CA PRO A 844 -45.83 -3.33 -20.56
C PRO A 844 -46.15 -4.22 -19.36
N PRO A 845 -45.80 -5.52 -19.44
CA PRO A 845 -46.09 -6.48 -18.39
C PRO A 845 -45.41 -6.08 -17.08
N PRO A 846 -46.02 -6.32 -15.91
CA PRO A 846 -45.45 -5.95 -14.61
C PRO A 846 -44.10 -6.63 -14.32
N GLY A 847 -43.75 -7.69 -15.06
CA GLY A 847 -42.46 -8.38 -14.97
C GLY A 847 -41.31 -7.74 -15.78
N ASP A 848 -41.54 -6.69 -16.58
CA ASP A 848 -40.46 -5.99 -17.32
C ASP A 848 -39.66 -5.07 -16.39
N VAL A 849 -38.81 -5.67 -15.55
CA VAL A 849 -38.03 -4.97 -14.52
C VAL A 849 -37.14 -3.88 -15.12
N VAL A 850 -36.57 -4.14 -16.30
CA VAL A 850 -35.68 -3.20 -16.99
C VAL A 850 -36.45 -1.94 -17.36
N PHE A 851 -37.65 -2.07 -17.94
CA PHE A 851 -38.47 -0.92 -18.30
C PHE A 851 -38.86 -0.08 -17.09
N TYR A 852 -39.31 -0.70 -16.00
CA TYR A 852 -39.70 0.03 -14.79
C TYR A 852 -38.52 0.69 -14.06
N ARG A 853 -37.34 0.05 -14.07
CA ARG A 853 -36.10 0.66 -13.58
C ARG A 853 -35.75 1.93 -14.35
N GLN A 854 -35.89 1.91 -15.68
CA GLN A 854 -35.64 3.09 -16.50
C GLN A 854 -36.70 4.19 -16.30
N ILE A 855 -37.98 3.83 -16.12
CA ILE A 855 -39.02 4.82 -15.76
C ILE A 855 -38.67 5.52 -14.44
N ARG A 856 -38.28 4.77 -13.41
CA ARG A 856 -37.86 5.34 -12.11
C ARG A 856 -36.68 6.30 -12.27
N ARG A 857 -35.74 5.99 -13.16
CA ARG A 857 -34.62 6.87 -13.50
C ARG A 857 -35.09 8.17 -14.16
N VAL A 858 -35.93 8.09 -15.19
CA VAL A 858 -36.45 9.28 -15.89
C VAL A 858 -37.27 10.14 -14.94
N HIS A 859 -38.12 9.53 -14.13
CA HIS A 859 -38.87 10.20 -13.06
C HIS A 859 -37.92 10.92 -12.10
N THR A 860 -36.82 10.26 -11.70
CA THR A 860 -35.80 10.87 -10.83
C THR A 860 -35.13 12.08 -11.50
N ILE A 861 -34.76 12.00 -12.78
CA ILE A 861 -34.17 13.14 -13.52
C ILE A 861 -35.16 14.33 -13.54
N LEU A 862 -36.44 14.06 -13.79
CA LEU A 862 -37.50 15.08 -13.86
C LEU A 862 -37.84 15.71 -12.51
N THR A 863 -37.75 14.96 -11.42
CA THR A 863 -38.17 15.39 -10.07
C THR A 863 -37.02 15.72 -9.14
N SER A 864 -35.77 15.44 -9.53
CA SER A 864 -34.59 15.60 -8.67
C SER A 864 -34.44 17.03 -8.14
N ARG A 865 -34.24 17.13 -6.82
CA ARG A 865 -33.97 18.37 -6.07
C ARG A 865 -32.77 18.17 -5.15
N ASP A 866 -32.39 19.23 -4.44
CA ASP A 866 -31.22 19.30 -3.53
C ASP A 866 -30.97 18.12 -2.57
N PRO A 867 -31.94 17.34 -2.03
CA PRO A 867 -31.63 16.20 -1.14
C PRO A 867 -30.74 15.11 -1.75
N MET A 868 -30.56 15.06 -3.08
CA MET A 868 -29.62 14.12 -3.72
C MET A 868 -28.14 14.49 -3.54
N HIS A 869 -27.82 15.66 -2.96
CA HIS A 869 -26.45 16.07 -2.65
C HIS A 869 -25.80 15.23 -1.54
N ASN A 870 -26.59 14.57 -0.70
CA ASN A 870 -26.12 13.77 0.44
C ASN A 870 -26.05 12.26 0.12
N VAL A 871 -26.04 11.86 -1.16
CA VAL A 871 -25.97 10.46 -1.57
C VAL A 871 -24.50 10.07 -1.87
N PRO A 872 -23.97 8.97 -1.32
CA PRO A 872 -24.60 8.03 -0.38
C PRO A 872 -24.72 8.61 1.05
N LYS A 873 -25.74 8.20 1.79
CA LYS A 873 -26.00 8.68 3.17
C LYS A 873 -24.99 8.16 4.18
N ASN A 874 -24.59 6.89 4.05
CA ASN A 874 -23.65 6.23 4.96
C ASN A 874 -22.28 6.93 4.94
N LEU A 875 -21.74 7.22 6.12
CA LEU A 875 -20.48 7.95 6.26
C LEU A 875 -19.28 7.14 5.76
N GLU A 876 -19.24 5.83 6.03
CA GLU A 876 -18.15 4.96 5.60
C GLU A 876 -18.09 4.84 4.06
N ALA A 877 -19.24 4.74 3.38
CA ALA A 877 -19.31 4.77 1.92
C ALA A 877 -18.74 6.09 1.35
N ARG A 878 -19.05 7.23 1.97
CA ARG A 878 -18.53 8.54 1.57
C ARG A 878 -17.02 8.64 1.75
N GLU A 879 -16.51 8.17 2.88
CA GLU A 879 -15.07 8.18 3.17
C GLU A 879 -14.31 7.28 2.21
N ARG A 880 -14.81 6.07 1.93
CA ARG A 880 -14.21 5.13 0.97
C ARG A 880 -14.20 5.71 -0.44
N LEU A 881 -15.29 6.32 -0.89
CA LEU A 881 -15.34 7.02 -2.18
C LEU A 881 -14.36 8.20 -2.22
N ALA A 882 -14.31 9.03 -1.19
CA ALA A 882 -13.40 10.17 -1.13
C ALA A 882 -11.93 9.73 -1.12
N PHE A 883 -11.60 8.67 -0.38
CA PHE A 883 -10.25 8.11 -0.34
C PHE A 883 -9.81 7.52 -1.68
N PHE A 884 -10.68 6.73 -2.31
CA PHE A 884 -10.45 6.17 -3.64
C PHE A 884 -10.23 7.29 -4.68
N SER A 885 -11.11 8.28 -4.65
CA SER A 885 -11.05 9.48 -5.49
C SER A 885 -9.74 10.23 -5.34
N ASN A 886 -9.35 10.55 -4.10
CA ASN A 886 -8.08 11.23 -3.82
C ASN A 886 -6.89 10.44 -4.37
N SER A 887 -6.89 9.12 -4.18
CA SER A 887 -5.82 8.24 -4.64
C SER A 887 -5.62 8.30 -6.15
N LEU A 888 -6.69 8.45 -6.94
CA LEU A 888 -6.61 8.59 -8.40
C LEU A 888 -5.91 9.87 -8.85
N PHE A 889 -5.98 10.96 -8.08
CA PHE A 889 -5.31 12.23 -8.43
C PHE A 889 -3.93 12.38 -7.77
N MET A 890 -3.54 11.45 -6.90
CA MET A 890 -2.20 11.36 -6.33
C MET A 890 -1.16 10.92 -7.37
N ASN A 891 0.12 11.06 -7.01
CA ASN A 891 1.20 10.61 -7.87
C ASN A 891 1.34 9.08 -7.82
N MET A 892 0.71 8.38 -8.76
CA MET A 892 0.82 6.93 -8.91
C MET A 892 1.72 6.55 -10.10
N PRO A 893 2.50 5.44 -10.01
CA PRO A 893 3.17 4.88 -11.17
C PRO A 893 2.14 4.31 -12.16
N GLN A 894 2.46 4.31 -13.45
CA GLN A 894 1.61 3.68 -14.46
C GLN A 894 1.47 2.17 -14.18
N ALA A 895 0.25 1.67 -14.21
CA ALA A 895 -0.04 0.25 -14.03
C ALA A 895 0.55 -0.58 -15.19
N PRO A 896 1.35 -1.63 -14.89
CA PRO A 896 1.60 -2.69 -15.87
C PRO A 896 0.36 -3.58 -16.01
N SER A 897 0.29 -4.40 -17.06
CA SER A 897 -0.74 -5.45 -17.14
C SER A 897 -0.62 -6.41 -15.96
N VAL A 898 -1.73 -7.04 -15.56
CA VAL A 898 -1.79 -7.93 -14.38
C VAL A 898 -0.72 -9.03 -14.47
N GLU A 899 -0.51 -9.61 -15.65
CA GLU A 899 0.53 -10.62 -15.91
C GLU A 899 1.95 -10.11 -15.63
N LYS A 900 2.22 -8.82 -15.84
CA LYS A 900 3.51 -8.17 -15.64
C LYS A 900 3.63 -7.51 -14.25
N MET A 901 2.60 -7.60 -13.42
CA MET A 901 2.63 -7.10 -12.05
C MET A 901 3.58 -7.93 -11.17
N LEU A 902 4.10 -7.29 -10.11
CA LEU A 902 4.75 -8.00 -9.01
C LEU A 902 3.70 -8.78 -8.21
N ALA A 903 3.98 -10.05 -7.96
CA ALA A 903 3.16 -10.82 -7.04
C ALA A 903 3.39 -10.34 -5.60
N PHE A 904 2.34 -10.34 -4.79
CA PHE A 904 2.43 -10.07 -3.36
C PHE A 904 1.58 -11.05 -2.58
N SER A 905 1.96 -11.27 -1.32
CA SER A 905 1.25 -12.18 -0.43
C SER A 905 0.95 -11.48 0.88
N VAL A 906 -0.20 -11.78 1.45
CA VAL A 906 -0.64 -11.23 2.73
C VAL A 906 -0.67 -12.35 3.74
N LEU A 907 -0.05 -12.13 4.90
CA LEU A 907 -0.01 -13.07 6.02
C LEU A 907 -0.79 -12.49 7.19
N THR A 908 -1.81 -13.21 7.66
CA THR A 908 -2.55 -12.86 8.87
C THR A 908 -2.25 -13.90 9.95
N PRO A 909 -1.54 -13.56 11.03
CA PRO A 909 -1.36 -14.48 12.15
C PRO A 909 -2.68 -14.65 12.91
N TYR A 910 -2.98 -15.88 13.31
CA TYR A 910 -4.15 -16.25 14.09
C TYR A 910 -3.72 -17.24 15.19
N TYR A 911 -4.15 -16.99 16.42
CA TYR A 911 -3.84 -17.88 17.54
C TYR A 911 -5.05 -18.70 17.94
N ASP A 912 -5.99 -18.08 18.64
CA ASP A 912 -7.12 -18.76 19.28
C ASP A 912 -8.39 -17.89 19.39
N GLU A 913 -8.45 -16.77 18.66
CA GLU A 913 -9.59 -15.86 18.68
C GLU A 913 -10.87 -16.51 18.07
N GLU A 914 -12.07 -16.08 18.45
CA GLU A 914 -13.28 -16.53 17.76
C GLU A 914 -13.32 -15.99 16.31
N VAL A 915 -13.69 -16.85 15.37
CA VAL A 915 -13.59 -16.57 13.93
C VAL A 915 -14.85 -15.91 13.42
N MET A 916 -16.01 -16.44 13.81
CA MET A 916 -17.34 -15.85 13.59
C MET A 916 -18.16 -15.87 14.89
N TYR A 917 -19.06 -14.91 15.05
CA TYR A 917 -20.02 -14.95 16.15
C TYR A 917 -20.91 -16.19 16.07
N ARG A 918 -21.13 -16.85 17.20
CA ARG A 918 -22.14 -17.90 17.34
C ARG A 918 -23.52 -17.29 17.50
N GLN A 919 -24.56 -18.04 17.16
CA GLN A 919 -25.95 -17.60 17.30
C GLN A 919 -26.29 -17.25 18.76
N GLU A 920 -25.79 -18.03 19.70
CA GLU A 920 -25.97 -17.81 21.15
C GLU A 920 -25.26 -16.54 21.62
N MET A 921 -24.03 -16.29 21.15
CA MET A 921 -23.24 -15.10 21.49
C MET A 921 -23.91 -13.80 21.02
N LEU A 922 -24.65 -13.84 19.91
CA LEU A 922 -25.40 -12.68 19.41
C LEU A 922 -26.57 -12.31 20.33
N ARG A 923 -27.13 -13.29 21.05
CA ARG A 923 -28.23 -13.12 22.02
C ARG A 923 -27.75 -12.97 23.46
N ALA A 924 -26.50 -13.34 23.73
CA ALA A 924 -25.91 -13.18 25.05
C ALA A 924 -25.99 -11.71 25.47
N GLU A 925 -26.67 -11.48 26.60
CA GLU A 925 -26.81 -10.17 27.21
C GLU A 925 -25.58 -9.90 28.10
N ASN A 926 -25.02 -8.70 27.98
CA ASN A 926 -23.99 -8.23 28.89
C ASN A 926 -24.59 -7.90 30.27
N GLU A 927 -23.76 -7.49 31.24
CA GLU A 927 -24.19 -7.11 32.60
C GLU A 927 -25.31 -6.04 32.61
N ASP A 928 -25.38 -5.20 31.58
CA ASP A 928 -26.40 -4.17 31.38
C ASP A 928 -27.68 -4.65 30.65
N GLY A 929 -27.83 -5.95 30.37
CA GLY A 929 -28.98 -6.52 29.66
C GLY A 929 -28.99 -6.28 28.14
N ILE A 930 -27.88 -5.79 27.57
CA ILE A 930 -27.78 -5.46 26.15
C ILE A 930 -27.17 -6.65 25.39
N SER A 931 -27.87 -7.15 24.38
CA SER A 931 -27.34 -8.18 23.48
C SER A 931 -26.34 -7.61 22.47
N THR A 932 -25.35 -8.42 22.09
CA THR A 932 -24.33 -8.03 21.09
C THR A 932 -24.96 -7.60 19.76
N LEU A 933 -26.03 -8.28 19.32
CA LEU A 933 -26.72 -7.89 18.09
C LEU A 933 -27.44 -6.55 18.22
N PHE A 934 -28.16 -6.31 19.32
CA PHE A 934 -28.85 -5.04 19.53
C PHE A 934 -27.86 -3.87 19.52
N TYR A 935 -26.70 -4.06 20.15
CA TYR A 935 -25.61 -3.09 20.12
C TYR A 935 -25.14 -2.80 18.68
N LEU A 936 -24.89 -3.82 17.87
CA LEU A 936 -24.47 -3.65 16.46
C LEU A 936 -25.57 -2.98 15.61
N GLN A 937 -26.84 -3.32 15.82
CA GLN A 937 -27.97 -2.69 15.14
C GLN A 937 -28.08 -1.19 15.46
N LYS A 938 -27.75 -0.78 16.69
CA LYS A 938 -27.79 0.63 17.10
C LYS A 938 -26.60 1.45 16.64
N ILE A 939 -25.42 0.85 16.52
CA ILE A 939 -24.25 1.53 15.98
C ILE A 939 -24.35 1.67 14.46
N TYR A 940 -24.82 0.63 13.78
CA TYR A 940 -24.90 0.54 12.31
C TYR A 940 -26.37 0.49 11.86
N GLU A 941 -27.18 1.46 12.29
CA GLU A 941 -28.63 1.48 12.04
C GLU A 941 -28.95 1.56 10.53
N ASP A 942 -28.22 2.39 9.81
CA ASP A 942 -28.34 2.55 8.36
C ASP A 942 -27.96 1.27 7.60
N GLU A 943 -26.88 0.61 8.01
CA GLU A 943 -26.43 -0.64 7.38
C GLU A 943 -27.35 -1.83 7.73
N TRP A 944 -27.97 -1.82 8.92
CA TRP A 944 -28.97 -2.82 9.29
C TRP A 944 -30.20 -2.72 8.41
N VAL A 945 -30.69 -1.51 8.14
CA VAL A 945 -31.82 -1.28 7.22
C VAL A 945 -31.50 -1.81 5.81
N ASN A 946 -30.28 -1.55 5.31
CA ASN A 946 -29.83 -2.05 4.01
C ASN A 946 -29.68 -3.57 3.97
N PHE A 947 -29.27 -4.19 5.10
CA PHE A 947 -29.20 -5.64 5.26
C PHE A 947 -30.61 -6.27 5.25
N VAL A 948 -31.56 -5.72 5.98
CA VAL A 948 -32.95 -6.19 5.98
C VAL A 948 -33.57 -6.04 4.59
N GLU A 949 -33.30 -4.94 3.87
CA GLU A 949 -33.69 -4.76 2.48
C GLU A 949 -33.14 -5.89 1.58
N ARG A 950 -31.87 -6.29 1.79
CA ARG A 950 -31.25 -7.39 1.06
C ARG A 950 -31.90 -8.74 1.36
N MET A 951 -32.18 -9.01 2.64
CA MET A 951 -32.82 -10.25 3.07
C MET A 951 -34.25 -10.37 2.52
N ARG A 952 -35.01 -9.27 2.47
CA ARG A 952 -36.33 -9.23 1.82
C ARG A 952 -36.27 -9.60 0.35
N ARG A 953 -35.26 -9.08 -0.36
CA ARG A 953 -35.01 -9.44 -1.77
C ARG A 953 -34.70 -10.93 -1.95
N GLU A 954 -34.06 -11.55 -0.97
CA GLU A 954 -33.71 -12.98 -0.98
C GLU A 954 -34.86 -13.89 -0.52
N GLY A 955 -36.06 -13.35 -0.27
CA GLY A 955 -37.28 -14.11 0.00
C GLY A 955 -37.74 -14.13 1.46
N VAL A 956 -37.16 -13.30 2.33
CA VAL A 956 -37.54 -13.22 3.75
C VAL A 956 -38.62 -12.17 3.97
N GLU A 957 -39.84 -12.57 4.36
CA GLU A 957 -40.97 -11.64 4.55
C GLU A 957 -40.92 -10.92 5.91
N ASN A 958 -40.59 -11.62 7.01
CA ASN A 958 -40.49 -11.03 8.35
C ASN A 958 -39.06 -11.05 8.91
N GLU A 959 -38.70 -10.06 9.74
CA GLU A 959 -37.38 -10.01 10.37
C GLU A 959 -37.10 -11.21 11.30
N ASN A 960 -38.15 -11.78 11.90
CA ASN A 960 -38.02 -12.99 12.73
C ASN A 960 -37.60 -14.22 11.92
N ASP A 961 -37.91 -14.27 10.62
CA ASP A 961 -37.57 -15.40 9.74
C ASP A 961 -36.09 -15.38 9.34
N ILE A 962 -35.39 -14.25 9.52
CA ILE A 962 -33.92 -14.16 9.36
C ILE A 962 -33.22 -15.14 10.31
N TRP A 963 -33.77 -15.33 11.52
CA TRP A 963 -33.22 -16.20 12.55
C TRP A 963 -33.47 -17.70 12.33
N SER A 964 -34.36 -18.07 11.42
CA SER A 964 -34.66 -19.48 11.12
C SER A 964 -34.09 -19.88 9.76
N GLN A 965 -34.25 -19.04 8.74
CA GLN A 965 -33.89 -19.36 7.37
C GLN A 965 -32.49 -18.87 6.96
N LYS A 966 -32.02 -17.74 7.52
CA LYS A 966 -30.81 -17.01 7.07
C LYS A 966 -29.81 -16.71 8.19
N VAL A 967 -29.68 -17.64 9.15
CA VAL A 967 -28.80 -17.48 10.33
C VAL A 967 -27.34 -17.23 9.96
N ARG A 968 -26.84 -17.88 8.90
CA ARG A 968 -25.44 -17.73 8.48
C ARG A 968 -25.14 -16.32 7.99
N ASP A 969 -26.04 -15.72 7.21
CA ASP A 969 -25.87 -14.36 6.70
C ASP A 969 -25.91 -13.32 7.83
N LEU A 970 -26.78 -13.53 8.81
CA LEU A 970 -26.81 -12.72 10.04
C LEU A 970 -25.51 -12.83 10.85
N ARG A 971 -25.00 -14.05 11.04
CA ARG A 971 -23.72 -14.30 11.73
C ARG A 971 -22.54 -13.64 11.00
N LEU A 972 -22.52 -13.72 9.67
CA LEU A 972 -21.49 -13.08 8.85
C LEU A 972 -21.61 -11.55 8.92
N TRP A 973 -22.81 -10.98 8.80
CA TRP A 973 -23.05 -9.54 8.91
C TRP A 973 -22.52 -8.98 10.24
N ALA A 974 -22.79 -9.67 11.35
CA ALA A 974 -22.27 -9.29 12.66
C ALA A 974 -20.75 -9.49 12.77
N SER A 975 -20.22 -10.61 12.24
CA SER A 975 -18.78 -10.92 12.31
C SER A 975 -17.93 -9.97 11.48
N TYR A 976 -18.43 -9.47 10.35
CA TYR A 976 -17.71 -8.46 9.57
C TYR A 976 -17.55 -7.13 10.28
N ARG A 977 -18.40 -6.83 11.28
CA ARG A 977 -18.33 -5.59 12.08
C ARG A 977 -17.61 -5.79 13.40
N GLY A 978 -17.79 -6.94 14.05
CA GLY A 978 -17.27 -7.19 15.39
C GLY A 978 -16.15 -8.22 15.53
N GLN A 979 -15.84 -9.04 14.53
CA GLN A 979 -14.75 -10.03 14.59
C GLN A 979 -13.59 -9.63 13.67
N THR A 980 -12.37 -9.66 14.21
CA THR A 980 -11.17 -9.15 13.53
C THR A 980 -10.77 -10.02 12.34
N LEU A 981 -10.68 -11.35 12.52
CA LEU A 981 -10.24 -12.25 11.47
C LEU A 981 -11.20 -12.22 10.27
N SER A 982 -12.50 -12.41 10.48
CA SER A 982 -13.48 -12.39 9.38
C SER A 982 -13.47 -11.06 8.61
N ARG A 983 -13.33 -9.93 9.31
CA ARG A 983 -13.24 -8.61 8.69
C ARG A 983 -11.95 -8.46 7.87
N THR A 984 -10.82 -8.90 8.39
CA THR A 984 -9.52 -8.85 7.71
C THR A 984 -9.49 -9.75 6.48
N VAL A 985 -9.98 -10.98 6.60
CA VAL A 985 -10.06 -11.93 5.47
C VAL A 985 -10.90 -11.32 4.36
N ARG A 986 -12.13 -10.85 4.66
CA ARG A 986 -13.02 -10.22 3.67
C ARG A 986 -12.33 -9.04 2.97
N GLY A 987 -11.77 -8.11 3.74
CA GLY A 987 -11.11 -6.91 3.19
C GLY A 987 -9.91 -7.23 2.31
N MET A 988 -9.07 -8.20 2.71
CA MET A 988 -7.90 -8.59 1.91
C MET A 988 -8.28 -9.37 0.65
N MET A 989 -9.39 -10.11 0.68
CA MET A 989 -9.87 -10.82 -0.50
C MET A 989 -10.41 -9.89 -1.61
N TYR A 990 -10.71 -8.62 -1.32
CA TYR A 990 -11.02 -7.64 -2.36
C TYR A 990 -9.85 -7.40 -3.33
N TYR A 991 -8.60 -7.58 -2.90
CA TYR A 991 -7.47 -7.53 -3.83
C TYR A 991 -7.54 -8.65 -4.87
N TYR A 992 -7.92 -9.87 -4.47
CA TYR A 992 -8.11 -10.98 -5.39
C TYR A 992 -9.23 -10.68 -6.40
N SER A 993 -10.39 -10.24 -5.91
CA SER A 993 -11.53 -9.86 -6.76
C SER A 993 -11.19 -8.73 -7.72
N ALA A 994 -10.46 -7.71 -7.26
CA ALA A 994 -10.00 -6.61 -8.09
C ALA A 994 -9.00 -7.06 -9.15
N LEU A 995 -8.02 -7.91 -8.81
CA LEU A 995 -7.05 -8.45 -9.77
C LEU A 995 -7.71 -9.33 -10.82
N LYS A 996 -8.72 -10.12 -10.43
CA LYS A 996 -9.51 -10.93 -11.37
C LYS A 996 -10.25 -10.03 -12.37
N LYS A 997 -10.88 -8.96 -11.90
CA LYS A 997 -11.56 -7.97 -12.77
C LYS A 997 -10.57 -7.23 -13.67
N LEU A 998 -9.43 -6.79 -13.15
CA LEU A 998 -8.39 -6.13 -13.96
C LEU A 998 -7.80 -7.09 -15.01
N ALA A 999 -7.59 -8.36 -14.67
CA ALA A 999 -7.11 -9.36 -15.63
C ALA A 999 -8.12 -9.61 -16.76
N PHE A 1000 -9.41 -9.61 -16.43
CA PHE A 1000 -10.47 -9.63 -17.44
C PHE A 1000 -10.37 -8.41 -18.36
N LEU A 1001 -10.32 -7.19 -17.79
CA LEU A 1001 -10.27 -5.95 -18.57
C LEU A 1001 -9.00 -5.80 -19.42
N ASP A 1002 -7.87 -6.36 -18.98
CA ASP A 1002 -6.63 -6.41 -19.77
C ASP A 1002 -6.73 -7.35 -20.98
N SER A 1003 -7.55 -8.40 -20.89
CA SER A 1003 -7.69 -9.46 -21.92
C SER A 1003 -8.94 -9.32 -22.80
N ALA A 1004 -9.92 -8.51 -22.38
CA ALA A 1004 -11.19 -8.35 -23.07
C ALA A 1004 -11.02 -7.55 -24.37
N SER A 1005 -11.56 -8.08 -25.47
CA SER A 1005 -11.65 -7.36 -26.73
C SER A 1005 -12.71 -6.25 -26.66
N GLU A 1006 -12.67 -5.27 -27.57
CA GLU A 1006 -13.70 -4.22 -27.67
C GLU A 1006 -15.12 -4.83 -27.86
N MET A 1007 -15.21 -6.01 -28.48
CA MET A 1007 -16.46 -6.77 -28.62
C MET A 1007 -16.89 -7.42 -27.29
N ASP A 1008 -15.96 -7.96 -26.50
CA ASP A 1008 -16.27 -8.53 -25.18
C ASP A 1008 -16.75 -7.44 -24.20
N ILE A 1009 -16.14 -6.24 -24.27
CA ILE A 1009 -16.51 -5.07 -23.44
C ILE A 1009 -17.91 -4.55 -23.81
N SER A 1010 -18.24 -4.51 -25.11
CA SER A 1010 -19.56 -4.08 -25.56
C SER A 1010 -20.65 -5.14 -25.30
N MET A 1011 -20.35 -6.44 -25.48
CA MET A 1011 -21.25 -7.56 -25.14
C MET A 1011 -21.56 -7.64 -23.64
N GLY A 1012 -20.57 -7.45 -22.76
CA GLY A 1012 -20.80 -7.45 -21.30
C GLY A 1012 -21.74 -6.35 -20.80
N THR A 1013 -22.01 -5.36 -21.65
CA THR A 1013 -22.94 -4.26 -21.40
C THR A 1013 -24.33 -4.52 -22.04
N GLN A 1014 -24.43 -5.44 -23.01
CA GLN A 1014 -25.61 -5.70 -23.85
C GLN A 1014 -26.41 -6.96 -23.48
N ILE A 1015 -25.94 -7.82 -22.56
CA ILE A 1015 -26.72 -8.98 -22.09
C ILE A 1015 -27.88 -8.50 -21.20
N ALA A 1016 -28.90 -7.93 -21.82
CA ALA A 1016 -30.28 -8.09 -21.42
C ALA A 1016 -30.78 -9.37 -22.10
N PRO A 1017 -31.33 -10.37 -21.37
CA PRO A 1017 -31.85 -11.55 -22.02
C PRO A 1017 -33.07 -11.15 -22.85
N GLU A 1018 -32.97 -11.26 -24.18
CA GLU A 1018 -34.18 -11.47 -24.97
C GLU A 1018 -34.86 -12.75 -24.46
N PRO A 1019 -36.21 -12.79 -24.37
CA PRO A 1019 -36.91 -13.98 -23.93
C PRO A 1019 -36.55 -15.16 -24.85
N PRO A 1020 -36.24 -16.35 -24.31
CA PRO A 1020 -35.77 -17.46 -25.12
C PRO A 1020 -36.84 -17.84 -26.15
N ARG A 1021 -36.48 -17.80 -27.43
CA ARG A 1021 -37.21 -18.51 -28.48
C ARG A 1021 -37.22 -19.99 -28.10
N SER A 1022 -38.41 -20.51 -27.82
CA SER A 1022 -38.65 -21.92 -27.51
C SER A 1022 -38.13 -22.82 -28.64
N TYR A 1023 -36.99 -23.47 -28.41
CA TYR A 1023 -36.66 -24.70 -29.11
C TYR A 1023 -37.11 -25.86 -28.22
N TYR A 1024 -38.20 -26.51 -28.64
CA TYR A 1024 -38.66 -27.76 -28.07
C TYR A 1024 -37.55 -28.80 -28.21
N THR A 1025 -36.99 -29.24 -27.07
CA THR A 1025 -36.38 -30.57 -26.95
C THR A 1025 -37.05 -31.23 -25.76
N SER A 1026 -37.81 -32.27 -26.05
CA SER A 1026 -38.45 -33.11 -25.05
C SER A 1026 -37.39 -33.98 -24.39
N ASP A 1027 -37.17 -33.80 -23.09
CA ASP A 1027 -36.85 -34.95 -22.25
C ASP A 1027 -37.41 -34.74 -20.84
N GLY A 1028 -38.08 -35.76 -20.33
CA GLY A 1028 -38.90 -35.71 -19.12
C GLY A 1028 -38.09 -35.85 -17.83
N GLY A 1029 -38.56 -35.20 -16.77
CA GLY A 1029 -38.07 -35.41 -15.40
C GLY A 1029 -38.25 -34.21 -14.47
N ASP A 1030 -39.42 -34.16 -13.83
CA ASP A 1030 -39.86 -33.47 -12.60
C ASP A 1030 -39.21 -32.16 -12.08
N ASN A 1031 -40.12 -31.19 -11.86
CA ASN A 1031 -40.16 -30.11 -10.87
C ASN A 1031 -38.98 -29.13 -10.81
N THR A 1032 -38.89 -28.27 -11.82
CA THR A 1032 -38.18 -26.99 -11.75
C THR A 1032 -39.11 -25.90 -11.20
N LEU A 1033 -38.79 -25.41 -10.00
CA LEU A 1033 -39.23 -24.09 -9.52
C LEU A 1033 -38.87 -23.05 -10.58
N GLN A 1034 -39.88 -22.34 -11.10
CA GLN A 1034 -39.65 -21.16 -11.94
C GLN A 1034 -38.76 -20.17 -11.17
N PRO A 1035 -37.71 -19.60 -11.78
CA PRO A 1035 -36.94 -18.54 -11.15
C PRO A 1035 -37.86 -17.36 -10.90
N THR A 1036 -37.87 -16.82 -9.67
CA THR A 1036 -38.57 -15.57 -9.37
C THR A 1036 -37.87 -14.40 -10.08
N ALA A 1037 -38.64 -13.42 -10.57
CA ALA A 1037 -38.13 -12.20 -11.23
C ALA A 1037 -37.06 -11.43 -10.42
N SER A 1038 -36.97 -11.70 -9.10
CA SER A 1038 -35.98 -11.14 -8.18
C SER A 1038 -34.57 -11.75 -8.31
N GLN A 1039 -34.42 -13.02 -8.69
CA GLN A 1039 -33.10 -13.64 -8.93
C GLN A 1039 -32.45 -13.13 -10.22
N GLU A 1040 -33.25 -12.73 -11.20
CA GLU A 1040 -32.77 -12.17 -12.46
C GLU A 1040 -32.09 -10.81 -12.27
N ILE A 1041 -32.52 -9.98 -11.32
CA ILE A 1041 -31.94 -8.65 -11.05
C ILE A 1041 -30.51 -8.77 -10.50
N SER A 1042 -30.29 -9.67 -9.53
CA SER A 1042 -28.94 -9.91 -8.99
C SER A 1042 -27.99 -10.54 -10.02
N ARG A 1043 -28.53 -11.38 -10.92
CA ARG A 1043 -27.79 -11.96 -12.05
C ARG A 1043 -27.53 -10.95 -13.17
N MET A 1044 -28.43 -9.99 -13.38
CA MET A 1044 -28.33 -8.95 -14.41
C MET A 1044 -27.18 -7.96 -14.16
N VAL A 1045 -26.87 -7.65 -12.90
CA VAL A 1045 -25.85 -6.62 -12.60
C VAL A 1045 -24.43 -7.22 -12.49
N SER A 1046 -24.30 -8.54 -12.31
CA SER A 1046 -23.02 -9.26 -12.35
C SER A 1046 -22.73 -9.88 -13.74
N GLY A 1047 -23.02 -9.15 -14.82
CA GLY A 1047 -22.86 -9.62 -16.21
C GLY A 1047 -21.43 -10.04 -16.58
N ILE A 1048 -20.42 -9.54 -15.85
CA ILE A 1048 -19.00 -9.85 -16.07
C ILE A 1048 -18.66 -11.28 -15.63
N SER A 1049 -19.37 -11.82 -14.64
CA SER A 1049 -19.07 -13.16 -14.10
C SER A 1049 -19.27 -14.28 -15.12
N HIS A 1050 -20.21 -14.11 -16.04
CA HIS A 1050 -20.51 -15.02 -17.15
C HIS A 1050 -19.51 -14.93 -18.31
N LEU A 1051 -18.68 -13.88 -18.37
CA LEU A 1051 -17.70 -13.65 -19.44
C LEU A 1051 -16.29 -14.15 -19.08
N TYR A 1052 -16.07 -14.65 -17.87
CA TYR A 1052 -14.77 -15.16 -17.46
C TYR A 1052 -14.40 -16.44 -18.22
N LYS A 1053 -13.25 -16.42 -18.89
CA LYS A 1053 -12.70 -17.55 -19.66
C LYS A 1053 -11.86 -18.50 -18.77
N GLY A 1054 -11.74 -18.19 -17.47
CA GLY A 1054 -11.03 -18.96 -16.45
C GLY A 1054 -9.53 -18.66 -16.35
N SER A 1055 -8.94 -18.04 -17.38
CA SER A 1055 -7.55 -17.54 -17.36
C SER A 1055 -7.35 -16.41 -16.35
N GLU A 1056 -8.39 -15.60 -16.11
CA GLU A 1056 -8.33 -14.43 -15.22
C GLU A 1056 -8.13 -14.85 -13.76
N SER A 1057 -8.76 -15.97 -13.36
CA SER A 1057 -8.59 -16.56 -12.03
C SER A 1057 -7.18 -17.12 -11.84
N GLY A 1058 -6.57 -17.68 -12.90
CA GLY A 1058 -5.17 -18.12 -12.91
C GLY A 1058 -4.18 -16.96 -12.74
N SER A 1059 -4.38 -15.87 -13.50
CA SER A 1059 -3.59 -14.63 -13.37
C SER A 1059 -3.67 -14.07 -11.94
N ALA A 1060 -4.88 -13.95 -11.38
CA ALA A 1060 -5.06 -13.42 -10.03
C ALA A 1060 -4.38 -14.31 -8.96
N MET A 1061 -4.52 -15.63 -9.05
CA MET A 1061 -3.92 -16.60 -8.12
C MET A 1061 -2.39 -16.61 -8.16
N MET A 1062 -1.78 -16.37 -9.33
CA MET A 1062 -0.32 -16.26 -9.44
C MET A 1062 0.24 -14.94 -8.90
N LYS A 1063 -0.58 -13.89 -8.79
CA LYS A 1063 -0.18 -12.55 -8.37
C LYS A 1063 -0.55 -12.23 -6.93
N PHE A 1064 -1.57 -12.86 -6.38
CA PHE A 1064 -2.02 -12.64 -5.02
C PHE A 1064 -2.26 -13.96 -4.29
N THR A 1065 -1.68 -14.05 -3.09
CA THR A 1065 -1.88 -15.19 -2.19
C THR A 1065 -2.18 -14.67 -0.80
N TYR A 1066 -3.26 -15.17 -0.20
CA TYR A 1066 -3.64 -14.81 1.16
C TYR A 1066 -3.38 -16.01 2.08
N VAL A 1067 -2.65 -15.81 3.17
CA VAL A 1067 -2.23 -16.89 4.06
C VAL A 1067 -2.65 -16.56 5.48
N VAL A 1068 -3.38 -17.47 6.11
CA VAL A 1068 -3.69 -17.38 7.54
C VAL A 1068 -2.75 -18.33 8.29
N ALA A 1069 -1.87 -17.77 9.11
CA ALA A 1069 -0.94 -18.55 9.92
C ALA A 1069 -1.60 -18.89 11.25
N CYS A 1070 -2.18 -20.09 11.33
CA CYS A 1070 -2.90 -20.54 12.50
C CYS A 1070 -2.01 -21.40 13.39
N GLN A 1071 -1.65 -20.90 14.57
CA GLN A 1071 -0.73 -21.62 15.45
C GLN A 1071 -1.35 -22.88 16.07
N VAL A 1072 -2.66 -22.86 16.34
CA VAL A 1072 -3.37 -23.94 17.07
C VAL A 1072 -4.36 -24.70 16.18
N TYR A 1073 -4.42 -24.38 14.87
CA TYR A 1073 -5.40 -24.98 13.95
C TYR A 1073 -5.32 -26.50 13.84
N GLY A 1074 -4.11 -27.08 13.85
CA GLY A 1074 -3.93 -28.53 13.87
C GLY A 1074 -4.62 -29.18 15.08
N GLN A 1075 -4.54 -28.53 16.25
CA GLN A 1075 -5.22 -28.99 17.46
C GLN A 1075 -6.74 -28.77 17.37
N HIS A 1076 -7.20 -27.63 16.83
CA HIS A 1076 -8.64 -27.36 16.64
C HIS A 1076 -9.28 -28.38 15.69
N LYS A 1077 -8.60 -28.67 14.58
CA LYS A 1077 -9.02 -29.66 13.59
C LYS A 1077 -9.03 -31.08 14.18
N ALA A 1078 -8.01 -31.44 14.96
CA ALA A 1078 -7.96 -32.74 15.64
C ALA A 1078 -9.07 -32.89 16.69
N LYS A 1079 -9.47 -31.80 17.35
CA LYS A 1079 -10.55 -31.77 18.35
C LYS A 1079 -11.95 -31.64 17.74
N GLY A 1080 -12.08 -31.38 16.44
CA GLY A 1080 -13.37 -31.11 15.79
C GLY A 1080 -14.00 -29.79 16.22
N ASP A 1081 -13.18 -28.79 16.55
CA ASP A 1081 -13.63 -27.47 16.99
C ASP A 1081 -14.29 -26.69 15.83
N HIS A 1082 -15.41 -26.00 16.10
CA HIS A 1082 -16.12 -25.20 15.10
C HIS A 1082 -15.21 -24.13 14.47
N ARG A 1083 -14.24 -23.58 15.23
CA ARG A 1083 -13.26 -22.60 14.71
C ARG A 1083 -12.53 -23.13 13.48
N ALA A 1084 -12.18 -24.41 13.46
CA ALA A 1084 -11.48 -25.01 12.33
C ALA A 1084 -12.37 -25.08 11.06
N GLU A 1085 -13.65 -25.38 11.25
CA GLU A 1085 -14.65 -25.40 10.16
C GLU A 1085 -14.95 -23.99 9.66
N GLU A 1086 -15.04 -23.01 10.56
CA GLU A 1086 -15.30 -21.61 10.23
C GLU A 1086 -14.14 -20.97 9.47
N ILE A 1087 -12.89 -21.25 9.87
CA ILE A 1087 -11.70 -20.85 9.11
C ILE A 1087 -11.76 -21.46 7.72
N LEU A 1088 -12.03 -22.76 7.62
CA LEU A 1088 -12.09 -23.46 6.33
C LEU A 1088 -13.24 -22.93 5.44
N PHE A 1089 -14.38 -22.56 6.03
CA PHE A 1089 -15.49 -21.93 5.35
C PHE A 1089 -15.13 -20.55 4.81
N LEU A 1090 -14.56 -19.67 5.65
CA LEU A 1090 -14.09 -18.34 5.22
C LEU A 1090 -13.08 -18.48 4.09
N MET A 1091 -12.16 -19.44 4.19
CA MET A 1091 -11.18 -19.68 3.14
C MET A 1091 -11.85 -20.19 1.85
N LYS A 1092 -12.76 -21.17 1.90
CA LYS A 1092 -13.39 -21.71 0.68
C LYS A 1092 -14.36 -20.75 -0.02
N ASN A 1093 -15.13 -19.97 0.75
CA ASN A 1093 -16.18 -19.14 0.18
C ASN A 1093 -15.69 -17.76 -0.26
N LEU A 1094 -14.70 -17.18 0.44
CA LEU A 1094 -14.10 -15.92 0.02
C LEU A 1094 -12.93 -16.14 -0.95
N SER A 1095 -12.29 -17.31 -0.90
CA SER A 1095 -11.21 -17.70 -1.81
C SER A 1095 -11.58 -18.98 -2.55
N ASN A 1096 -11.86 -18.85 -3.85
CA ASN A 1096 -11.74 -20.01 -4.73
C ASN A 1096 -10.24 -20.39 -4.80
N GLN A 1097 -9.80 -21.21 -3.82
CA GLN A 1097 -8.53 -21.93 -3.71
C GLN A 1097 -7.26 -21.18 -3.24
N THR A 1098 -7.28 -19.85 -3.04
CA THR A 1098 -6.06 -19.06 -2.79
C THR A 1098 -5.69 -18.81 -1.33
N ALA A 1099 -6.55 -19.20 -0.39
CA ALA A 1099 -6.30 -19.06 1.04
C ALA A 1099 -6.29 -20.39 1.77
N ARG A 1100 -5.23 -20.64 2.55
CA ARG A 1100 -5.05 -21.88 3.31
C ARG A 1100 -4.53 -21.61 4.72
N PRO A 1101 -5.01 -22.36 5.73
CA PRO A 1101 -4.41 -22.34 7.05
C PRO A 1101 -3.04 -23.02 6.96
N LEU A 1102 -1.98 -22.32 7.36
CA LEU A 1102 -0.69 -22.96 7.61
C LEU A 1102 -0.79 -23.71 8.94
N GLU A 1103 -0.68 -25.04 8.89
CA GLU A 1103 -0.40 -25.84 10.08
C GLU A 1103 1.04 -25.51 10.51
N ALA A 1104 1.19 -24.68 11.55
CA ALA A 1104 2.47 -24.51 12.20
C ALA A 1104 2.79 -25.79 13.00
N TRP A 1105 4.04 -26.25 12.87
CA TRP A 1105 4.63 -27.45 13.45
C TRP A 1105 4.38 -27.64 14.94
#